data_AF-A0A953YSH8-F1
#
_entry.id   AF-A0A953YSH8-F1
#
_cell.length_a   1.000
_cell.length_b   1.000
_cell.length_c   1.000
_cell.angle_alpha   90.00
_cell.angle_beta   90.00
_cell.angle_gamma   90.00
#
_symmetry.space_group_name_H-M   'P 1'
#
loop_
_entity.id
_entity.type
_entity.pdbx_description
1 polymer ?
#
loop_
_entity_poly.entity_id
_entity_poly.type
_entity_poly.pdbx_seq_one_letter_code
_entity_poly.pdbx_strand_id
1 'polypeptide(L)'
;MARKQLLIATPVLLLLFFAVAWAGFRPEGVPLLPLIGSSDDKSSNEIADKPLDDSPPRLDEDTPVGDLPEVTTEGDIPAGIDETERERIKQAREEARIEAERLAAEEAKSGPKPPAPPPVSPGSEGAPDNRTPEQKALDAERQRRIDALKAIKRPPNQSLGNVRPRSRRLKAEAGKKELGEISPKLLQDRRGLYAKYYAFNELPLSAIIDPTQPELDARTPDITRIDSQVYFESKEAWADLPFDKRNFMGVWTGYLVIKEDADYWLYLGADYTGVVTLDGESILFNDMRDYTEVSTVLTLTAGLHPIRIDYMEGENGSPVDPLAACNFMYVPEGQSKPIPVPPEMLMLPEELWSDSAPIITKLSRYEGEIGDEITIYGQNFGKEIPPDSDAEDGQAVDRSFLRVTFAGQQAEILQREDTKVVAKVPVGAQTGKLIVFLSEGDWVSAGSGLDQIKIPSDEIPSNSVEFTVSTQFGLFASWHNLAGWSNYDFVDDSMHKPDVVRLERAFMFETRDDIEHPFRDNPLACHWEGKLGIPAGWVSEGDIALVRFQTYGRLRVKLGDQMRETNAQTGGQFDLTTIDFEVRNHEEHFLPLSIDWTSESGAAGLKVVKMVKVGELTSTTIKLGEGDTVVKETTTIPSWEEVETLQAQLFFPPIVPPKPPVILSARPVFEEGQQPPLLPYTMNTTRPSIREGQVFEFDMEVFGNAEVLAAPVNITVDGVPLVYEVTQTETGNGGGMIRTCRATLPTGLGEGAIVARLTVVTSEPFYIDVQNKGLIAYLYDLPNPGGYGKMPDPEPLTCFEVRKMPWVNYENANQFNLPFPAETFAIEWFGALMIETEGDYRFTCRSDDGILVWLDDNLVLADDNLHYQREKTGDWVHLVPGVYNFRMQFFENNVHEVCVLEWDARTDKADDQSEFIQRGVIGKRHFTWDQHPALPQKVGTGKRADGSDPE
;
A
#
# COMPACT_ATOMS: atom_id res chain seq x y z
N MET A 1 2.85 17.20 67.26
CA MET A 1 1.73 18.17 67.17
C MET A 1 2.15 19.31 66.25
N ALA A 2 1.20 20.03 65.64
CA ALA A 2 1.40 21.08 64.63
C ALA A 2 2.04 20.64 63.28
N ARG A 3 1.22 20.05 62.39
CA ARG A 3 1.25 20.13 60.91
C ARG A 3 0.39 19.00 60.30
N LYS A 4 -0.88 19.30 59.98
CA LYS A 4 -1.77 18.50 59.10
C LYS A 4 -3.05 19.30 58.79
N GLN A 5 -2.93 20.37 57.98
CA GLN A 5 -4.05 21.12 57.40
C GLN A 5 -3.56 22.19 56.39
N LEU A 6 -2.90 21.78 55.29
CA LEU A 6 -2.65 22.66 54.13
C LEU A 6 -2.19 21.85 52.90
N LEU A 7 -3.12 21.23 52.14
CA LEU A 7 -2.84 20.65 50.81
C LEU A 7 -4.08 20.23 49.98
N ILE A 8 -5.23 20.91 50.13
CA ILE A 8 -6.46 20.65 49.33
C ILE A 8 -7.13 21.98 48.94
N ALA A 9 -6.35 22.96 48.46
CA ALA A 9 -6.87 24.30 48.16
C ALA A 9 -6.30 24.95 46.86
N THR A 10 -5.54 24.20 46.07
CA THR A 10 -4.83 24.74 44.89
C THR A 10 -5.51 24.46 43.53
N PRO A 11 -6.19 23.31 43.29
CA PRO A 11 -6.83 23.06 41.98
C PRO A 11 -8.07 23.93 41.72
N VAL A 12 -8.82 24.28 42.77
CA VAL A 12 -10.14 24.93 42.64
C VAL A 12 -10.02 26.43 42.28
N LEU A 13 -8.94 27.10 42.68
CA LEU A 13 -8.73 28.51 42.33
C LEU A 13 -8.34 28.71 40.85
N LEU A 14 -7.74 27.70 40.21
CA LEU A 14 -7.24 27.77 38.85
C LEU A 14 -8.39 27.68 37.81
N LEU A 15 -9.38 26.82 38.07
CA LEU A 15 -10.60 26.74 37.26
C LEU A 15 -11.47 28.01 37.34
N LEU A 16 -11.52 28.66 38.51
CA LEU A 16 -12.25 29.93 38.67
C LEU A 16 -11.60 31.11 37.93
N PHE A 17 -10.28 31.08 37.69
CA PHE A 17 -9.60 32.13 36.90
C PHE A 17 -9.91 32.02 35.40
N PHE A 18 -9.98 30.79 34.85
CA PHE A 18 -10.35 30.59 33.45
C PHE A 18 -11.83 30.94 33.17
N ALA A 19 -12.74 30.67 34.10
CA ALA A 19 -14.15 31.03 33.96
C ALA A 19 -14.39 32.55 33.91
N VAL A 20 -13.56 33.36 34.58
CA VAL A 20 -13.66 34.84 34.57
C VAL A 20 -13.02 35.44 33.32
N ALA A 21 -11.95 34.84 32.78
CA ALA A 21 -11.31 35.31 31.55
C ALA A 21 -12.22 35.17 30.31
N TRP A 22 -13.07 34.14 30.26
CA TRP A 22 -13.98 33.91 29.14
C TRP A 22 -15.23 34.82 29.13
N ALA A 23 -15.47 35.57 30.20
CA ALA A 23 -16.60 36.51 30.30
C ALA A 23 -16.27 37.94 29.80
N GLY A 24 -15.02 38.23 29.43
CA GLY A 24 -14.54 39.58 29.10
C GLY A 24 -14.71 40.04 27.65
N PHE A 25 -15.01 39.14 26.71
CA PHE A 25 -15.07 39.44 25.26
C PHE A 25 -16.36 38.93 24.60
N ARG A 26 -17.48 39.60 24.89
CA ARG A 26 -18.68 39.54 24.04
C ARG A 26 -19.08 40.94 23.58
N PRO A 27 -19.24 41.18 22.26
CA PRO A 27 -20.08 42.27 21.76
C PRO A 27 -21.54 42.02 22.15
N GLU A 28 -22.27 43.08 22.49
CA GLU A 28 -23.69 43.00 22.84
C GLU A 28 -24.58 42.90 21.59
N GLY A 29 -25.57 42.00 21.57
CA GLY A 29 -26.64 42.06 20.56
C GLY A 29 -27.38 40.76 20.21
N VAL A 30 -28.52 40.52 20.87
CA VAL A 30 -29.69 39.73 20.40
C VAL A 30 -29.59 38.17 20.53
N PRO A 31 -30.68 37.45 20.89
CA PRO A 31 -30.61 36.08 21.44
C PRO A 31 -31.11 34.96 20.51
N LEU A 32 -30.95 33.70 20.93
CA LEU A 32 -31.33 32.49 20.21
C LEU A 32 -32.75 31.98 20.53
N LEU A 33 -33.61 32.00 19.49
CA LEU A 33 -34.68 31.02 19.15
C LEU A 33 -35.91 30.84 20.08
N PRO A 34 -37.04 30.27 19.58
CA PRO A 34 -37.54 30.18 18.19
C PRO A 34 -39.01 30.67 18.01
N LEU A 35 -39.45 30.90 16.76
CA LEU A 35 -40.88 31.02 16.41
C LEU A 35 -41.12 30.69 14.91
N ILE A 36 -42.27 30.06 14.61
CA ILE A 36 -42.64 29.48 13.30
C ILE A 36 -43.65 30.36 12.55
N GLY A 37 -43.57 30.37 11.21
CA GLY A 37 -44.60 30.89 10.27
C GLY A 37 -44.17 32.15 9.49
N SER A 38 -44.60 32.40 8.25
CA SER A 38 -45.57 31.69 7.38
C SER A 38 -45.61 32.26 5.95
N SER A 39 -45.88 31.43 4.94
CA SER A 39 -46.78 31.69 3.77
C SER A 39 -46.69 30.50 2.80
N ASP A 40 -47.69 29.61 2.78
CA ASP A 40 -48.80 29.55 1.78
C ASP A 40 -48.42 28.57 0.62
N ASP A 41 -49.28 27.65 0.14
CA ASP A 41 -50.75 27.64 0.11
C ASP A 41 -51.32 26.20 -0.11
N LYS A 42 -52.43 25.83 0.59
CA LYS A 42 -53.39 24.69 0.34
C LYS A 42 -52.87 23.22 0.31
N SER A 43 -53.57 22.19 0.79
CA SER A 43 -54.94 21.98 1.38
C SER A 43 -55.09 20.49 1.79
N SER A 44 -55.98 19.99 2.69
CA SER A 44 -56.97 20.55 3.65
C SER A 44 -57.62 19.41 4.48
N ASN A 45 -58.35 19.74 5.56
CA ASN A 45 -59.25 18.91 6.40
C ASN A 45 -58.53 18.00 7.44
N GLU A 46 -58.60 18.24 8.76
CA GLU A 46 -59.76 18.21 9.71
C GLU A 46 -60.26 16.78 10.03
N ILE A 47 -60.67 16.36 11.25
CA ILE A 47 -60.62 16.83 12.67
C ILE A 47 -61.07 15.60 13.52
N ALA A 48 -60.61 15.41 14.78
CA ALA A 48 -61.45 15.05 15.96
C ALA A 48 -60.65 14.54 17.19
N ASP A 49 -61.04 14.99 18.39
CA ASP A 49 -60.55 14.54 19.70
C ASP A 49 -61.06 13.14 20.12
N LYS A 50 -60.27 12.37 20.90
CA LYS A 50 -60.53 12.00 22.34
C LYS A 50 -59.51 10.99 22.93
N PRO A 51 -59.48 10.76 24.28
CA PRO A 51 -58.22 10.50 24.99
C PRO A 51 -57.93 9.02 25.32
N LEU A 52 -56.72 8.83 25.85
CA LEU A 52 -56.16 7.66 26.57
C LEU A 52 -57.18 6.67 27.16
N ASP A 53 -56.98 5.39 26.85
CA ASP A 53 -57.48 4.25 27.61
C ASP A 53 -56.30 3.31 27.93
N ASP A 54 -56.18 2.92 29.21
CA ASP A 54 -55.12 2.05 29.73
C ASP A 54 -55.63 0.59 29.71
N SER A 55 -55.29 -0.16 28.65
CA SER A 55 -55.41 -1.63 28.64
C SER A 55 -54.52 -2.26 27.57
N PRO A 56 -53.83 -3.38 27.85
CA PRO A 56 -52.99 -4.05 26.87
C PRO A 56 -53.84 -4.77 25.81
N PRO A 57 -53.47 -4.71 24.51
CA PRO A 57 -54.11 -5.54 23.50
C PRO A 57 -53.83 -7.02 23.76
N ARG A 58 -54.86 -7.85 23.65
CA ARG A 58 -54.69 -9.30 23.48
C ARG A 58 -54.02 -9.57 22.13
N LEU A 59 -53.13 -10.55 22.10
CA LEU A 59 -52.70 -11.17 20.85
C LEU A 59 -53.85 -11.99 20.28
N ASP A 60 -54.22 -11.72 19.02
CA ASP A 60 -55.08 -12.61 18.25
C ASP A 60 -54.23 -13.72 17.61
N GLU A 61 -54.62 -14.97 17.83
CA GLU A 61 -53.97 -16.16 17.27
C GLU A 61 -54.32 -16.30 15.78
N ASP A 62 -53.52 -15.70 14.87
CA ASP A 62 -53.27 -16.18 13.49
C ASP A 62 -52.39 -15.16 12.71
N THR A 63 -51.10 -15.05 13.04
CA THR A 63 -50.10 -14.37 12.19
C THR A 63 -48.89 -15.30 11.98
N PRO A 64 -48.47 -15.59 10.73
CA PRO A 64 -47.41 -16.57 10.48
C PRO A 64 -46.03 -16.12 10.99
N VAL A 65 -45.28 -17.05 11.59
CA VAL A 65 -43.90 -16.82 12.03
C VAL A 65 -42.99 -16.72 10.81
N GLY A 66 -42.60 -15.50 10.45
CA GLY A 66 -41.78 -15.24 9.27
C GLY A 66 -41.32 -13.79 9.09
N ASP A 67 -41.29 -12.99 10.17
CA ASP A 67 -40.64 -11.68 10.24
C ASP A 67 -40.41 -11.33 11.72
N LEU A 68 -39.19 -11.59 12.23
CA LEU A 68 -38.68 -11.01 13.47
C LEU A 68 -37.46 -10.16 13.09
N PRO A 69 -37.38 -8.88 13.49
CA PRO A 69 -36.29 -8.00 13.06
C PRO A 69 -34.95 -8.43 13.67
N GLU A 70 -33.90 -8.40 12.85
CA GLU A 70 -32.53 -8.66 13.30
C GLU A 70 -32.10 -7.68 14.40
N VAL A 71 -31.54 -8.20 15.48
CA VAL A 71 -30.93 -7.40 16.55
C VAL A 71 -29.51 -7.03 16.12
N THR A 72 -29.39 -5.98 15.31
CA THR A 72 -28.08 -5.38 15.01
C THR A 72 -27.51 -4.72 16.27
N THR A 73 -26.31 -5.12 16.67
CA THR A 73 -25.52 -4.42 17.70
C THR A 73 -24.84 -3.19 17.10
N GLU A 74 -24.76 -2.12 17.90
CA GLU A 74 -24.13 -0.83 17.55
C GLU A 74 -24.83 0.00 16.44
N GLY A 75 -26.13 0.23 16.63
CA GLY A 75 -26.86 1.34 16.00
C GLY A 75 -27.74 2.07 17.01
N ASP A 76 -27.83 3.40 16.89
CA ASP A 76 -28.80 4.29 17.54
C ASP A 76 -28.95 4.19 19.08
N ILE A 77 -28.06 4.90 19.77
CA ILE A 77 -28.37 5.53 21.06
C ILE A 77 -28.45 7.06 20.82
N PRO A 78 -29.60 7.72 21.03
CA PRO A 78 -29.75 9.14 20.75
C PRO A 78 -28.74 10.03 21.49
N ALA A 79 -28.09 10.93 20.76
CA ALA A 79 -27.19 11.92 21.33
C ALA A 79 -27.97 12.91 22.22
N GLY A 80 -27.75 12.86 23.54
CA GLY A 80 -28.36 13.78 24.50
C GLY A 80 -28.78 13.17 25.84
N ILE A 81 -28.83 11.84 25.97
CA ILE A 81 -29.16 11.17 27.25
C ILE A 81 -27.95 11.04 28.19
N ASP A 82 -28.20 11.12 29.50
CA ASP A 82 -27.14 10.97 30.51
C ASP A 82 -26.69 9.52 30.71
N GLU A 83 -25.50 9.36 31.30
CA GLU A 83 -24.82 8.07 31.43
C GLU A 83 -25.61 7.04 32.25
N THR A 84 -26.42 7.50 33.21
CA THR A 84 -27.26 6.63 34.04
C THR A 84 -28.36 5.96 33.23
N GLU A 85 -28.97 6.71 32.30
CA GLU A 85 -30.00 6.18 31.41
C GLU A 85 -29.38 5.35 30.28
N ARG A 86 -28.17 5.71 29.84
CA ARG A 86 -27.37 4.93 28.88
C ARG A 86 -27.05 3.52 29.42
N GLU A 87 -26.63 3.41 30.68
CA GLU A 87 -26.40 2.12 31.34
C GLU A 87 -27.70 1.33 31.60
N ARG A 88 -28.81 1.98 31.93
CA ARG A 88 -30.12 1.31 32.03
C ARG A 88 -30.57 0.68 30.71
N ILE A 89 -30.36 1.37 29.59
CA ILE A 89 -30.70 0.84 28.26
C ILE A 89 -29.82 -0.37 27.92
N LYS A 90 -28.52 -0.35 28.24
CA LYS A 90 -27.65 -1.54 28.10
C LYS A 90 -28.14 -2.70 28.96
N GLN A 91 -28.44 -2.44 30.23
CA GLN A 91 -28.87 -3.47 31.17
C GLN A 91 -30.22 -4.10 30.75
N ALA A 92 -31.18 -3.30 30.30
CA ALA A 92 -32.46 -3.79 29.79
C ALA A 92 -32.33 -4.59 28.48
N ARG A 93 -31.39 -4.20 27.58
CA ARG A 93 -31.09 -4.96 26.35
C ARG A 93 -30.45 -6.31 26.67
N GLU A 94 -29.55 -6.38 27.64
CA GLU A 94 -28.91 -7.63 28.07
C GLU A 94 -29.91 -8.57 28.79
N GLU A 95 -30.80 -8.04 29.64
CA GLU A 95 -31.88 -8.82 30.25
C GLU A 95 -32.84 -9.40 29.18
N ALA A 96 -33.16 -8.62 28.14
CA ALA A 96 -33.96 -9.10 27.00
C ALA A 96 -33.25 -10.19 26.18
N ARG A 97 -31.93 -10.07 25.96
CA ARG A 97 -31.12 -11.11 25.28
C ARG A 97 -31.14 -12.42 26.05
N ILE A 98 -30.93 -12.37 27.37
CA ILE A 98 -30.92 -13.55 28.25
C ILE A 98 -32.29 -14.25 28.27
N GLU A 99 -33.39 -13.50 28.28
CA GLU A 99 -34.73 -14.10 28.24
C GLU A 99 -35.06 -14.70 26.85
N ALA A 100 -34.62 -14.06 25.76
CA ALA A 100 -34.76 -14.61 24.41
C ALA A 100 -33.98 -15.93 24.24
N GLU A 101 -32.74 -15.99 24.72
CA GLU A 101 -31.94 -17.23 24.76
C GLU A 101 -32.60 -18.32 25.62
N ARG A 102 -33.23 -17.93 26.74
CA ARG A 102 -33.97 -18.86 27.60
C ARG A 102 -35.19 -19.45 26.88
N LEU A 103 -35.98 -18.61 26.21
CA LEU A 103 -37.17 -19.02 25.45
C LEU A 103 -36.80 -19.93 24.28
N ALA A 104 -35.76 -19.59 23.50
CA ALA A 104 -35.24 -20.43 22.43
C ALA A 104 -34.75 -21.80 22.97
N ALA A 105 -34.14 -21.83 24.15
CA ALA A 105 -33.72 -23.06 24.83
C ALA A 105 -34.87 -23.88 25.46
N GLU A 106 -36.07 -23.31 25.60
CA GLU A 106 -37.30 -24.04 25.96
C GLU A 106 -38.03 -24.56 24.71
N GLU A 107 -38.12 -23.78 23.63
CA GLU A 107 -38.63 -24.27 22.33
C GLU A 107 -37.82 -25.46 21.80
N ALA A 108 -36.49 -25.38 21.88
CA ALA A 108 -35.60 -26.47 21.49
C ALA A 108 -35.82 -27.77 22.29
N LYS A 109 -36.48 -27.71 23.45
CA LYS A 109 -36.85 -28.88 24.27
C LYS A 109 -38.27 -29.39 24.01
N SER A 110 -39.14 -28.60 23.38
CA SER A 110 -40.53 -28.96 23.06
C SER A 110 -40.78 -29.33 21.60
N GLY A 111 -39.82 -29.09 20.70
CA GLY A 111 -39.91 -29.47 19.29
C GLY A 111 -40.23 -30.97 19.07
N PRO A 112 -40.95 -31.32 17.98
CA PRO A 112 -41.43 -32.69 17.77
C PRO A 112 -40.27 -33.66 17.58
N LYS A 113 -40.22 -34.69 18.43
CA LYS A 113 -39.22 -35.75 18.39
C LYS A 113 -39.21 -36.40 16.98
N PRO A 114 -38.06 -36.52 16.30
CA PRO A 114 -38.00 -37.09 14.96
C PRO A 114 -38.55 -38.52 14.96
N PRO A 115 -39.21 -38.96 13.86
CA PRO A 115 -39.79 -40.29 13.79
C PRO A 115 -38.72 -41.36 14.01
N ALA A 116 -39.05 -42.36 14.83
CA ALA A 116 -38.12 -43.45 15.11
C ALA A 116 -37.74 -44.15 13.79
N PRO A 117 -36.46 -44.49 13.57
CA PRO A 117 -36.05 -45.20 12.37
C PRO A 117 -36.79 -46.54 12.28
N PRO A 118 -37.10 -47.03 11.06
CA PRO A 118 -37.83 -48.28 10.89
C PRO A 118 -37.05 -49.43 11.54
N PRO A 119 -37.74 -50.44 12.11
CA PRO A 119 -37.09 -51.52 12.85
C PRO A 119 -36.12 -52.28 11.94
N VAL A 120 -34.84 -52.26 12.29
CA VAL A 120 -33.79 -53.03 11.62
C VAL A 120 -34.16 -54.51 11.70
N SER A 121 -34.32 -55.15 10.53
CA SER A 121 -34.56 -56.59 10.47
C SER A 121 -33.33 -57.33 11.02
N PRO A 122 -33.50 -58.29 11.95
CA PRO A 122 -32.38 -59.01 12.54
C PRO A 122 -31.80 -60.00 11.51
N GLY A 123 -30.84 -59.52 10.71
CA GLY A 123 -30.26 -60.30 9.62
C GLY A 123 -29.35 -59.53 8.65
N SER A 124 -28.81 -58.36 9.02
CA SER A 124 -27.69 -57.74 8.28
C SER A 124 -26.37 -57.99 9.01
N GLU A 125 -25.72 -59.10 8.66
CA GLU A 125 -24.25 -59.08 8.65
C GLU A 125 -23.80 -57.93 7.73
N GLY A 126 -22.69 -57.29 8.09
CA GLY A 126 -22.31 -56.00 7.49
C GLY A 126 -22.28 -56.05 5.96
N ALA A 127 -22.82 -55.00 5.33
CA ALA A 127 -22.68 -54.82 3.88
C ALA A 127 -21.19 -54.93 3.52
N PRO A 128 -20.83 -55.70 2.47
CA PRO A 128 -19.43 -55.87 2.11
C PRO A 128 -18.79 -54.51 1.85
N ASP A 129 -17.66 -54.28 2.51
CA ASP A 129 -16.90 -53.04 2.37
C ASP A 129 -16.22 -53.02 0.99
N ASN A 130 -16.98 -52.52 0.02
CA ASN A 130 -16.66 -52.45 -1.41
C ASN A 130 -15.54 -51.45 -1.76
N ARG A 131 -14.96 -50.74 -0.78
CA ARG A 131 -13.79 -49.88 -1.03
C ARG A 131 -12.60 -50.71 -1.49
N THR A 132 -11.77 -50.15 -2.38
CA THR A 132 -10.52 -50.78 -2.81
C THR A 132 -9.50 -50.80 -1.66
N PRO A 133 -8.44 -51.64 -1.72
CA PRO A 133 -7.36 -51.60 -0.74
C PRO A 133 -6.70 -50.21 -0.64
N GLU A 134 -6.59 -49.49 -1.76
CA GLU A 134 -6.05 -48.13 -1.82
C GLU A 134 -6.97 -47.13 -1.09
N GLN A 135 -8.28 -47.20 -1.31
CA GLN A 135 -9.25 -46.36 -0.59
C GLN A 135 -9.21 -46.62 0.92
N LYS A 136 -9.07 -47.89 1.35
CA LYS A 136 -8.93 -48.23 2.78
C LYS A 136 -7.63 -47.73 3.39
N ALA A 137 -6.55 -47.67 2.61
CA ALA A 137 -5.29 -47.08 3.05
C ALA A 137 -5.40 -45.56 3.21
N LEU A 138 -6.01 -44.86 2.24
CA LEU A 138 -6.28 -43.42 2.32
C LEU A 138 -7.20 -43.08 3.50
N ASP A 139 -8.29 -43.82 3.72
CA ASP A 139 -9.19 -43.62 4.86
C ASP A 139 -8.48 -43.83 6.20
N ALA A 140 -7.61 -44.84 6.30
CA ALA A 140 -6.82 -45.10 7.50
C ALA A 140 -5.78 -43.99 7.79
N GLU A 141 -5.14 -43.46 6.74
CA GLU A 141 -4.22 -42.33 6.85
C GLU A 141 -4.94 -41.03 7.21
N ARG A 142 -6.09 -40.72 6.60
CA ARG A 142 -6.96 -39.59 6.98
C ARG A 142 -7.34 -39.67 8.46
N GLN A 143 -7.74 -40.86 8.92
CA GLN A 143 -8.08 -41.08 10.32
C GLN A 143 -6.88 -40.92 11.25
N ARG A 144 -5.69 -41.41 10.88
CA ARG A 144 -4.43 -41.20 11.61
C ARG A 144 -4.11 -39.72 11.79
N ARG A 145 -4.23 -38.90 10.73
CA ARG A 145 -3.99 -37.45 10.80
C ARG A 145 -5.01 -36.72 11.68
N ILE A 146 -6.29 -37.09 11.57
CA ILE A 146 -7.36 -36.58 12.46
C ILE A 146 -7.08 -36.93 13.93
N ASP A 147 -6.62 -38.15 14.21
CA ASP A 147 -6.33 -38.59 15.57
C ASP A 147 -5.05 -37.95 16.14
N ALA A 148 -4.08 -37.60 15.29
CA ALA A 148 -2.92 -36.80 15.67
C ALA A 148 -3.32 -35.37 16.11
N LEU A 149 -4.19 -34.70 15.34
CA LEU A 149 -4.72 -33.38 15.72
C LEU A 149 -5.53 -33.44 17.03
N LYS A 150 -6.37 -34.46 17.20
CA LYS A 150 -7.11 -34.70 18.45
C LYS A 150 -6.23 -35.07 19.66
N ALA A 151 -4.96 -35.42 19.44
CA ALA A 151 -4.02 -35.69 20.53
C ALA A 151 -3.54 -34.39 21.19
N ILE A 152 -3.64 -33.24 20.50
CA ILE A 152 -3.42 -31.91 21.07
C ILE A 152 -4.51 -31.65 22.11
N LYS A 153 -4.09 -31.50 23.37
CA LYS A 153 -5.00 -31.30 24.52
C LYS A 153 -4.76 -29.96 25.15
N ARG A 154 -5.84 -29.29 25.56
CA ARG A 154 -5.78 -28.06 26.36
C ARG A 154 -4.84 -28.26 27.58
N PRO A 155 -3.75 -27.48 27.67
CA PRO A 155 -2.74 -27.60 28.73
C PRO A 155 -3.31 -27.43 30.16
N PRO A 156 -2.72 -28.08 31.18
CA PRO A 156 -3.12 -27.87 32.57
C PRO A 156 -2.74 -26.46 33.03
N ASN A 157 -3.60 -25.86 33.88
CA ASN A 157 -3.47 -24.48 34.36
C ASN A 157 -3.30 -23.43 33.24
N GLN A 158 -3.95 -23.62 32.09
CA GLN A 158 -4.25 -22.52 31.17
C GLN A 158 -5.44 -21.71 31.70
N SER A 159 -5.50 -20.41 31.42
CA SER A 159 -6.70 -19.57 31.62
C SER A 159 -6.99 -18.72 30.39
N LEU A 160 -8.24 -18.25 30.30
CA LEU A 160 -8.73 -17.37 29.25
C LEU A 160 -8.52 -15.91 29.68
N GLY A 161 -7.94 -15.10 28.79
CA GLY A 161 -7.65 -13.69 29.01
C GLY A 161 -6.76 -13.42 30.22
N ASN A 162 -7.04 -12.30 30.90
CA ASN A 162 -6.17 -11.68 31.91
C ASN A 162 -6.23 -12.29 33.32
N VAL A 163 -6.81 -13.48 33.49
CA VAL A 163 -6.86 -14.17 34.79
C VAL A 163 -5.55 -14.92 35.03
N ARG A 164 -4.70 -14.44 35.94
CA ARG A 164 -3.41 -15.09 36.26
C ARG A 164 -3.59 -16.54 36.75
N PRO A 165 -3.10 -17.54 36.00
CA PRO A 165 -3.14 -18.95 36.42
C PRO A 165 -2.25 -19.24 37.63
N ARG A 166 -2.43 -20.42 38.25
CA ARG A 166 -1.46 -20.95 39.21
C ARG A 166 -0.22 -21.45 38.48
N SER A 167 0.97 -21.10 38.99
CA SER A 167 2.22 -21.61 38.44
C SER A 167 2.33 -23.13 38.51
N ARG A 168 2.99 -23.69 37.49
CA ARG A 168 3.32 -25.11 37.38
C ARG A 168 4.72 -25.26 36.79
N ARG A 169 5.31 -26.44 36.93
CA ARG A 169 6.50 -26.84 36.16
C ARG A 169 6.10 -27.60 34.90
N LEU A 170 7.01 -27.68 33.95
CA LEU A 170 6.97 -28.64 32.85
C LEU A 170 7.15 -30.07 33.39
N LYS A 171 6.69 -31.09 32.67
CA LYS A 171 6.90 -32.50 33.07
C LYS A 171 8.37 -32.90 33.00
N ALA A 172 9.10 -32.34 32.04
CA ALA A 172 10.53 -32.47 31.84
C ALA A 172 11.02 -31.24 31.07
N GLU A 173 12.26 -30.82 31.30
CA GLU A 173 12.92 -29.77 30.52
C GLU A 173 13.67 -30.42 29.33
N ALA A 174 12.93 -31.11 28.46
CA ALA A 174 13.50 -31.92 27.38
C ALA A 174 14.11 -31.05 26.26
N GLY A 175 15.41 -31.26 26.01
CA GLY A 175 16.17 -30.50 25.02
C GLY A 175 16.65 -29.12 25.51
N LYS A 176 16.37 -28.75 26.77
CA LYS A 176 16.92 -27.55 27.40
C LYS A 176 18.46 -27.57 27.38
N LYS A 177 19.07 -26.45 27.03
CA LYS A 177 20.53 -26.21 27.13
C LYS A 177 20.84 -25.20 28.22
N GLU A 178 22.02 -25.30 28.83
CA GLU A 178 22.43 -24.39 29.90
C GLU A 178 23.09 -23.13 29.34
N LEU A 179 22.80 -21.96 29.91
CA LEU A 179 23.35 -20.67 29.42
C LEU A 179 24.89 -20.64 29.37
N GLY A 180 25.55 -21.39 30.26
CA GLY A 180 27.01 -21.50 30.32
C GLY A 180 27.64 -22.33 29.18
N GLU A 181 26.84 -23.04 28.39
CA GLU A 181 27.28 -23.81 27.22
C GLU A 181 27.34 -22.94 25.95
N ILE A 182 26.72 -21.76 25.97
CA ILE A 182 26.54 -20.89 24.80
C ILE A 182 27.44 -19.66 24.92
N SER A 183 28.10 -19.27 23.81
CA SER A 183 28.94 -18.07 23.83
C SER A 183 28.09 -16.79 23.92
N PRO A 184 28.55 -15.74 24.62
CA PRO A 184 27.84 -14.46 24.67
C PRO A 184 27.61 -13.82 23.30
N LYS A 185 28.52 -14.07 22.34
CA LYS A 185 28.37 -13.67 20.94
C LYS A 185 27.16 -14.35 20.30
N LEU A 186 27.07 -15.68 20.40
CA LEU A 186 25.97 -16.45 19.79
C LEU A 186 24.60 -16.06 20.40
N LEU A 187 24.54 -15.83 21.72
CA LEU A 187 23.35 -15.31 22.41
C LEU A 187 22.94 -13.89 21.95
N GLN A 188 23.90 -13.07 21.50
CA GLN A 188 23.63 -11.72 21.02
C GLN A 188 23.19 -11.72 19.55
N ASP A 189 23.86 -12.51 18.71
CA ASP A 189 23.81 -12.41 17.24
C ASP A 189 22.73 -13.29 16.59
N ARG A 190 22.17 -14.27 17.31
CA ARG A 190 21.21 -15.27 16.77
C ARG A 190 19.80 -15.14 17.38
N ARG A 191 19.31 -13.91 17.49
CA ARG A 191 17.97 -13.58 18.04
C ARG A 191 16.82 -13.88 17.08
N GLY A 192 15.62 -14.04 17.65
CA GLY A 192 14.38 -14.32 16.92
C GLY A 192 14.13 -15.83 16.77
N LEU A 193 13.04 -16.20 16.11
CA LEU A 193 12.69 -17.59 15.78
C LEU A 193 12.76 -17.82 14.27
N TYR A 194 13.11 -19.04 13.88
CA TYR A 194 13.09 -19.46 12.49
C TYR A 194 11.65 -19.81 12.09
N ALA A 195 11.10 -19.01 11.19
CA ALA A 195 9.74 -19.06 10.70
C ALA A 195 9.66 -19.80 9.37
N LYS A 196 8.67 -20.67 9.23
CA LYS A 196 8.25 -21.31 7.97
C LYS A 196 6.77 -20.98 7.74
N TYR A 197 6.46 -20.49 6.55
CA TYR A 197 5.11 -20.12 6.14
C TYR A 197 4.64 -21.01 5.00
N TYR A 198 3.36 -21.41 5.07
CA TYR A 198 2.73 -22.32 4.12
C TYR A 198 1.38 -21.74 3.69
N ALA A 199 1.18 -21.51 2.40
CA ALA A 199 -0.07 -21.07 1.80
C ALA A 199 -0.97 -22.27 1.44
N PHE A 200 -2.29 -22.05 1.42
CA PHE A 200 -3.25 -23.08 1.06
C PHE A 200 -4.38 -22.52 0.18
N ASN A 201 -4.76 -23.26 -0.85
CA ASN A 201 -5.88 -22.93 -1.75
C ASN A 201 -7.27 -23.28 -1.13
N GLU A 202 -7.27 -23.83 0.08
CA GLU A 202 -8.43 -24.24 0.86
C GLU A 202 -8.11 -24.07 2.36
N LEU A 203 -9.10 -24.23 3.24
CA LEU A 203 -8.87 -24.23 4.69
C LEU A 203 -7.68 -25.13 5.09
N PRO A 204 -6.61 -24.61 5.75
CA PRO A 204 -5.39 -25.39 5.97
C PRO A 204 -5.62 -26.68 6.76
N LEU A 205 -6.60 -26.68 7.68
CA LEU A 205 -7.00 -27.85 8.43
C LEU A 205 -7.52 -28.98 7.52
N SER A 206 -8.25 -28.65 6.45
CA SER A 206 -8.77 -29.60 5.44
C SER A 206 -7.63 -30.20 4.62
N ALA A 207 -6.71 -29.36 4.16
CA ALA A 207 -5.54 -29.76 3.39
C ALA A 207 -4.59 -30.68 4.18
N ILE A 208 -4.36 -30.39 5.46
CA ILE A 208 -3.47 -31.19 6.33
C ILE A 208 -4.06 -32.58 6.61
N ILE A 209 -5.38 -32.70 6.82
CA ILE A 209 -6.02 -34.02 7.00
C ILE A 209 -6.24 -34.79 5.71
N ASP A 210 -5.99 -34.23 4.53
CA ASP A 210 -6.16 -34.95 3.27
C ASP A 210 -4.98 -35.90 2.99
N PRO A 211 -5.20 -37.24 2.99
CA PRO A 211 -4.15 -38.23 2.78
C PRO A 211 -3.56 -38.22 1.36
N THR A 212 -4.22 -37.54 0.40
CA THR A 212 -3.70 -37.36 -0.97
C THR A 212 -2.70 -36.21 -1.05
N GLN A 213 -2.68 -35.32 -0.05
CA GLN A 213 -1.71 -34.23 0.05
C GLN A 213 -0.55 -34.59 1.01
N PRO A 214 0.65 -34.02 0.80
CA PRO A 214 1.77 -34.17 1.73
C PRO A 214 1.45 -33.65 3.14
N GLU A 215 1.96 -34.35 4.16
CA GLU A 215 2.03 -33.85 5.53
C GLU A 215 2.89 -32.56 5.59
N LEU A 216 2.66 -31.69 6.58
CA LEU A 216 3.29 -30.36 6.66
C LEU A 216 4.83 -30.42 6.63
N ASP A 217 5.44 -31.35 7.36
CA ASP A 217 6.90 -31.51 7.40
C ASP A 217 7.50 -32.02 6.06
N ALA A 218 6.66 -32.54 5.16
CA ALA A 218 7.03 -32.95 3.80
C ALA A 218 6.69 -31.88 2.73
N ARG A 219 6.10 -30.74 3.12
CA ARG A 219 5.88 -29.59 2.24
C ARG A 219 7.10 -28.67 2.23
N THR A 220 7.43 -28.15 1.06
CA THR A 220 8.30 -26.97 0.95
C THR A 220 7.52 -25.75 1.46
N PRO A 221 8.06 -24.94 2.38
CA PRO A 221 7.45 -23.67 2.77
C PRO A 221 7.52 -22.66 1.61
N ASP A 222 6.47 -21.84 1.45
CA ASP A 222 6.44 -20.74 0.48
C ASP A 222 7.40 -19.61 0.87
N ILE A 223 7.57 -19.37 2.19
CA ILE A 223 8.62 -18.52 2.74
C ILE A 223 9.27 -19.18 3.95
N THR A 224 10.58 -19.00 4.08
CA THR A 224 11.28 -19.11 5.37
C THR A 224 12.00 -17.80 5.69
N ARG A 225 11.98 -17.40 6.97
CA ARG A 225 12.65 -16.17 7.44
C ARG A 225 12.97 -16.24 8.93
N ILE A 226 13.67 -15.22 9.43
CA ILE A 226 13.84 -15.00 10.86
C ILE A 226 12.89 -13.89 11.28
N ASP A 227 11.97 -14.21 12.19
CA ASP A 227 11.11 -13.23 12.85
C ASP A 227 11.68 -12.89 14.23
N SER A 228 11.93 -11.60 14.48
CA SER A 228 12.48 -11.14 15.76
C SER A 228 11.53 -11.39 16.93
N GLN A 229 10.22 -11.44 16.66
CA GLN A 229 9.13 -11.69 17.60
C GLN A 229 7.97 -12.37 16.85
N VAL A 230 7.15 -13.16 17.54
CA VAL A 230 5.84 -13.61 17.02
C VAL A 230 4.78 -12.65 17.58
N TYR A 231 4.58 -11.54 16.88
CA TYR A 231 3.61 -10.51 17.25
C TYR A 231 3.06 -9.85 15.99
N PHE A 232 1.90 -10.34 15.57
CA PHE A 232 1.19 -9.94 14.37
C PHE A 232 -0.21 -9.52 14.83
N GLU A 233 -0.40 -8.22 15.03
CA GLU A 233 -1.61 -7.69 15.67
C GLU A 233 -2.84 -7.66 14.76
N SER A 234 -2.63 -7.72 13.44
CA SER A 234 -3.69 -7.70 12.43
C SER A 234 -3.22 -8.28 11.08
N LYS A 235 -4.15 -8.36 10.13
CA LYS A 235 -3.97 -8.82 8.75
C LYS A 235 -2.92 -7.99 8.00
N GLU A 236 -2.76 -6.73 8.36
CA GLU A 236 -1.77 -5.79 7.82
C GLU A 236 -0.34 -6.15 8.26
N ALA A 237 -0.15 -6.76 9.43
CA ALA A 237 1.17 -7.19 9.92
C ALA A 237 1.82 -8.28 9.05
N TRP A 238 1.05 -8.89 8.14
CA TRP A 238 1.49 -9.86 7.14
C TRP A 238 1.61 -9.28 5.73
N ALA A 239 1.64 -7.95 5.56
CA ALA A 239 1.72 -7.29 4.24
C ALA A 239 2.93 -7.69 3.38
N ASP A 240 3.94 -8.33 3.96
CA ASP A 240 5.14 -8.82 3.28
C ASP A 240 5.09 -10.31 2.90
N LEU A 241 3.97 -11.00 3.10
CA LEU A 241 3.75 -12.36 2.58
C LEU A 241 3.29 -12.31 1.11
N PRO A 242 3.90 -13.09 0.19
CA PRO A 242 3.67 -13.02 -1.25
C PRO A 242 2.42 -13.81 -1.70
N PHE A 243 1.52 -14.12 -0.79
CA PHE A 243 0.35 -14.98 -1.01
C PHE A 243 -0.86 -14.47 -0.23
N ASP A 244 -2.02 -15.01 -0.56
CA ASP A 244 -3.29 -14.65 0.05
C ASP A 244 -3.37 -15.07 1.54
N LYS A 245 -3.73 -14.12 2.39
CA LYS A 245 -3.74 -14.25 3.86
C LYS A 245 -4.96 -14.98 4.41
N ARG A 246 -5.94 -15.35 3.57
CA ARG A 246 -7.17 -16.03 3.99
C ARG A 246 -6.95 -17.46 4.49
N ASN A 247 -5.91 -18.14 4.01
CA ASN A 247 -5.66 -19.56 4.31
C ASN A 247 -4.15 -19.84 4.33
N PHE A 248 -3.52 -19.67 5.49
CA PHE A 248 -2.08 -19.95 5.67
C PHE A 248 -1.74 -20.54 7.04
N MET A 249 -0.54 -21.08 7.16
CA MET A 249 0.01 -21.59 8.41
C MET A 249 1.42 -21.03 8.64
N GLY A 250 1.67 -20.50 9.83
CA GLY A 250 2.99 -20.07 10.31
C GLY A 250 3.53 -21.05 11.34
N VAL A 251 4.80 -21.44 11.19
CA VAL A 251 5.50 -22.33 12.12
C VAL A 251 6.83 -21.69 12.53
N TRP A 252 6.95 -21.31 13.79
CA TRP A 252 8.18 -20.76 14.36
C TRP A 252 8.88 -21.80 15.23
N THR A 253 10.20 -21.89 15.11
CA THR A 253 11.05 -22.83 15.86
C THR A 253 12.30 -22.13 16.39
N GLY A 254 12.79 -22.56 17.55
CA GLY A 254 13.99 -22.01 18.18
C GLY A 254 14.04 -22.29 19.67
N TYR A 255 14.52 -21.32 20.44
CA TYR A 255 14.60 -21.38 21.91
C TYR A 255 14.01 -20.13 22.56
N LEU A 256 13.31 -20.33 23.67
CA LEU A 256 12.98 -19.29 24.65
C LEU A 256 14.15 -19.17 25.64
N VAL A 257 14.75 -17.98 25.74
CA VAL A 257 15.93 -17.72 26.58
C VAL A 257 15.50 -17.24 27.96
N ILE A 258 15.71 -18.09 28.96
CA ILE A 258 15.38 -17.85 30.37
C ILE A 258 16.66 -17.48 31.11
N LYS A 259 16.76 -16.25 31.62
CA LYS A 259 17.99 -15.73 32.25
C LYS A 259 18.19 -16.17 33.69
N GLU A 260 17.09 -16.39 34.41
CA GLU A 260 17.08 -16.74 35.83
C GLU A 260 15.85 -17.58 36.18
N ASP A 261 15.98 -18.40 37.22
CA ASP A 261 14.92 -19.27 37.75
C ASP A 261 13.74 -18.45 38.29
N ALA A 262 12.60 -18.44 37.57
CA ALA A 262 11.45 -17.62 37.92
C ALA A 262 10.10 -18.20 37.41
N ASP A 263 9.00 -17.59 37.86
CA ASP A 263 7.64 -17.83 37.35
C ASP A 263 7.34 -16.90 36.17
N TYR A 264 7.41 -17.43 34.95
CA TYR A 264 7.09 -16.71 33.71
C TYR A 264 5.60 -16.84 33.37
N TRP A 265 4.90 -15.72 33.23
CA TRP A 265 3.51 -15.68 32.80
C TRP A 265 3.46 -15.45 31.29
N LEU A 266 3.14 -16.50 30.54
CA LEU A 266 3.17 -16.55 29.08
C LEU A 266 1.75 -16.52 28.51
N TYR A 267 1.62 -15.95 27.32
CA TYR A 267 0.36 -15.69 26.61
C TYR A 267 0.48 -16.07 25.13
N LEU A 268 -0.63 -16.55 24.57
CA LEU A 268 -0.85 -16.67 23.14
C LEU A 268 -2.19 -16.00 22.82
N GLY A 269 -2.14 -14.86 22.12
CA GLY A 269 -3.27 -14.35 21.35
C GLY A 269 -3.30 -15.05 19.99
N ALA A 270 -4.45 -15.60 19.59
CA ALA A 270 -4.63 -16.07 18.23
C ALA A 270 -6.07 -15.82 17.76
N ASP A 271 -6.20 -15.33 16.54
CA ASP A 271 -7.41 -15.40 15.72
C ASP A 271 -7.37 -16.72 14.95
N TYR A 272 -8.40 -17.56 15.04
CA TYR A 272 -8.30 -18.99 14.68
C TYR A 272 -7.32 -19.79 15.59
N THR A 273 -6.54 -20.72 15.04
CA THR A 273 -5.90 -21.81 15.83
C THR A 273 -4.42 -21.55 16.09
N GLY A 274 -3.99 -21.71 17.35
CA GLY A 274 -2.59 -21.55 17.73
C GLY A 274 -2.13 -22.49 18.86
N VAL A 275 -0.90 -22.99 18.77
CA VAL A 275 -0.26 -23.87 19.76
C VAL A 275 1.12 -23.33 20.10
N VAL A 276 1.47 -23.25 21.39
CA VAL A 276 2.86 -23.10 21.84
C VAL A 276 3.30 -24.39 22.53
N THR A 277 4.38 -24.97 22.05
CA THR A 277 5.07 -26.12 22.63
C THR A 277 6.43 -25.66 23.17
N LEU A 278 6.72 -26.00 24.42
CA LEU A 278 7.97 -25.69 25.11
C LEU A 278 8.53 -26.99 25.71
N ASP A 279 9.80 -27.30 25.46
CA ASP A 279 10.48 -28.52 25.89
C ASP A 279 9.73 -29.82 25.52
N GLY A 280 9.06 -29.83 24.36
CA GLY A 280 8.24 -30.94 23.88
C GLY A 280 6.88 -31.10 24.59
N GLU A 281 6.49 -30.17 25.47
CA GLU A 281 5.15 -30.11 26.08
C GLU A 281 4.35 -28.93 25.51
N SER A 282 3.12 -29.17 25.03
CA SER A 282 2.20 -28.07 24.70
C SER A 282 1.82 -27.29 25.96
N ILE A 283 2.17 -26.00 26.01
CA ILE A 283 1.98 -25.12 27.16
C ILE A 283 0.82 -24.14 26.99
N LEU A 284 0.50 -23.77 25.73
CA LEU A 284 -0.65 -22.96 25.35
C LEU A 284 -1.33 -23.60 24.13
N PHE A 285 -2.66 -23.62 24.13
CA PHE A 285 -3.47 -24.03 22.98
C PHE A 285 -4.71 -23.14 22.89
N ASN A 286 -4.88 -22.50 21.75
CA ASN A 286 -6.05 -21.73 21.36
C ASN A 286 -6.72 -22.40 20.14
N ASP A 287 -8.02 -22.66 20.26
CA ASP A 287 -8.89 -23.35 19.31
C ASP A 287 -10.18 -22.53 19.03
N MET A 288 -10.13 -21.23 19.28
CA MET A 288 -11.22 -20.28 19.08
C MET A 288 -11.22 -19.70 17.67
N ARG A 289 -12.39 -19.33 17.13
CA ARG A 289 -12.47 -18.76 15.77
C ARG A 289 -12.11 -17.28 15.71
N ASP A 290 -12.39 -16.55 16.79
CA ASP A 290 -12.19 -15.11 16.92
C ASP A 290 -11.01 -14.83 17.87
N TYR A 291 -10.31 -13.71 17.66
CA TYR A 291 -9.12 -13.34 18.43
C TYR A 291 -9.32 -13.51 19.93
N THR A 292 -8.59 -14.48 20.47
CA THR A 292 -8.68 -14.88 21.87
C THR A 292 -7.28 -14.97 22.47
N GLU A 293 -7.14 -14.52 23.71
CA GLU A 293 -5.91 -14.68 24.49
C GLU A 293 -6.04 -15.84 25.48
N VAL A 294 -5.07 -16.74 25.46
CA VAL A 294 -4.89 -17.79 26.47
C VAL A 294 -3.56 -17.63 27.17
N SER A 295 -3.51 -17.86 28.49
CA SER A 295 -2.29 -17.68 29.28
C SER A 295 -1.99 -18.83 30.25
N THR A 296 -0.72 -19.01 30.60
CA THR A 296 -0.22 -19.99 31.58
C THR A 296 0.91 -19.38 32.41
N VAL A 297 1.20 -19.91 33.60
CA VAL A 297 2.38 -19.53 34.38
C VAL A 297 3.27 -20.75 34.56
N LEU A 298 4.51 -20.65 34.09
CA LEU A 298 5.51 -21.70 34.19
C LEU A 298 6.65 -21.28 35.11
N THR A 299 6.96 -22.10 36.11
CA THR A 299 8.23 -22.03 36.82
C THR A 299 9.30 -22.65 35.93
N LEU A 300 10.16 -21.83 35.33
CA LEU A 300 11.26 -22.23 34.44
C LEU A 300 12.61 -22.02 35.14
N THR A 301 13.62 -22.79 34.75
CA THR A 301 15.00 -22.63 35.23
C THR A 301 15.84 -21.88 34.19
N ALA A 302 16.95 -21.26 34.60
CA ALA A 302 17.83 -20.54 33.68
C ALA A 302 18.36 -21.46 32.57
N GLY A 303 18.27 -21.05 31.31
CA GLY A 303 18.65 -21.86 30.14
C GLY A 303 17.94 -21.47 28.85
N LEU A 304 18.22 -22.22 27.79
CA LEU A 304 17.55 -22.14 26.50
C LEU A 304 16.54 -23.28 26.43
N HIS A 305 15.25 -22.97 26.38
CA HIS A 305 14.15 -23.93 26.33
C HIS A 305 13.63 -24.07 24.89
N PRO A 306 13.73 -25.24 24.23
CA PRO A 306 13.21 -25.44 22.87
C PRO A 306 11.75 -25.02 22.75
N ILE A 307 11.47 -24.08 21.85
CA ILE A 307 10.12 -23.56 21.59
C ILE A 307 9.70 -23.84 20.14
N ARG A 308 8.45 -24.27 19.97
CA ARG A 308 7.74 -24.29 18.70
C ARG A 308 6.40 -23.57 18.86
N ILE A 309 6.07 -22.71 17.91
CA ILE A 309 4.77 -22.05 17.81
C ILE A 309 4.18 -22.43 16.46
N ASP A 310 2.96 -22.95 16.48
CA ASP A 310 2.19 -23.28 15.29
C ASP A 310 0.95 -22.37 15.26
N TYR A 311 0.75 -21.63 14.19
CA TYR A 311 -0.41 -20.77 13.95
C TYR A 311 -1.06 -21.12 12.62
N MET A 312 -2.38 -21.17 12.58
CA MET A 312 -3.17 -21.47 11.39
C MET A 312 -4.29 -20.45 11.28
N GLU A 313 -4.35 -19.75 10.15
CA GLU A 313 -5.44 -18.86 9.75
C GLU A 313 -6.36 -19.57 8.75
N GLY A 314 -7.64 -19.23 8.70
CA GLY A 314 -8.58 -19.90 7.82
C GLY A 314 -9.94 -19.20 7.69
N GLU A 315 -10.25 -18.77 6.47
CA GLU A 315 -11.49 -18.11 6.06
C GLU A 315 -12.75 -18.90 6.51
N ASN A 316 -13.36 -18.43 7.60
CA ASN A 316 -14.35 -19.20 8.36
C ASN A 316 -15.81 -18.87 8.00
N GLY A 317 -16.03 -17.97 7.05
CA GLY A 317 -17.35 -17.49 6.62
C GLY A 317 -18.02 -16.48 7.58
N SER A 318 -17.27 -15.89 8.50
CA SER A 318 -17.73 -14.78 9.35
C SER A 318 -18.02 -13.52 8.53
N PRO A 319 -19.06 -12.73 8.88
CA PRO A 319 -19.28 -11.40 8.31
C PRO A 319 -18.32 -10.33 8.86
N VAL A 320 -17.48 -10.66 9.85
CA VAL A 320 -16.40 -9.81 10.36
C VAL A 320 -15.11 -10.26 9.69
N ASP A 321 -14.38 -9.33 9.05
CA ASP A 321 -13.07 -9.62 8.44
C ASP A 321 -12.11 -10.14 9.53
N PRO A 322 -11.53 -11.35 9.41
CA PRO A 322 -10.61 -11.88 10.40
C PRO A 322 -9.41 -10.95 10.59
N LEU A 323 -9.04 -10.75 11.85
CA LEU A 323 -7.84 -10.03 12.24
C LEU A 323 -6.58 -10.79 11.83
N ALA A 324 -6.65 -12.12 11.62
CA ALA A 324 -5.51 -12.98 11.29
C ALA A 324 -4.33 -12.79 12.27
N ALA A 325 -4.65 -12.50 13.53
CA ALA A 325 -3.67 -12.04 14.52
C ALA A 325 -3.03 -13.20 15.29
N CYS A 326 -1.70 -13.15 15.47
CA CYS A 326 -0.93 -14.14 16.23
C CYS A 326 0.13 -13.48 17.12
N ASN A 327 -0.07 -13.56 18.44
CA ASN A 327 0.66 -12.78 19.43
C ASN A 327 1.20 -13.65 20.56
N PHE A 328 2.49 -13.99 20.53
CA PHE A 328 3.20 -14.62 21.65
C PHE A 328 3.77 -13.57 22.59
N MET A 329 3.28 -13.57 23.82
CA MET A 329 3.49 -12.49 24.78
C MET A 329 3.88 -13.02 26.17
N TYR A 330 4.43 -12.15 27.02
CA TYR A 330 4.67 -12.45 28.43
C TYR A 330 4.41 -11.22 29.31
N VAL A 331 4.23 -11.44 30.61
CA VAL A 331 4.18 -10.36 31.61
C VAL A 331 5.55 -10.25 32.30
N PRO A 332 6.28 -9.14 32.15
CA PRO A 332 7.55 -8.92 32.84
C PRO A 332 7.38 -8.85 34.35
N GLU A 333 8.45 -9.14 35.11
CA GLU A 333 8.39 -9.04 36.57
C GLU A 333 7.99 -7.61 37.03
N GLY A 334 7.09 -7.53 38.00
CA GLY A 334 6.55 -6.27 38.51
C GLY A 334 5.51 -5.60 37.62
N GLN A 335 5.23 -6.11 36.42
CA GLN A 335 4.18 -5.61 35.53
C GLN A 335 2.87 -6.40 35.67
N SER A 336 1.81 -5.88 35.05
CA SER A 336 0.45 -6.46 35.08
C SER A 336 -0.22 -6.54 33.72
N LYS A 337 0.48 -6.21 32.64
CA LYS A 337 0.01 -6.32 31.26
C LYS A 337 0.98 -7.21 30.48
N PRO A 338 0.48 -8.05 29.55
CA PRO A 338 1.35 -8.74 28.61
C PRO A 338 2.02 -7.73 27.67
N ILE A 339 3.25 -8.02 27.28
CA ILE A 339 3.96 -7.38 26.17
C ILE A 339 4.48 -8.47 25.21
N PRO A 340 4.75 -8.16 23.94
CA PRO A 340 5.42 -9.08 23.02
C PRO A 340 6.69 -9.68 23.63
N VAL A 341 6.93 -10.99 23.47
CA VAL A 341 8.18 -11.59 23.96
C VAL A 341 9.35 -10.96 23.20
N PRO A 342 10.31 -10.29 23.86
CA PRO A 342 11.27 -9.43 23.19
C PRO A 342 12.37 -10.25 22.49
N PRO A 343 13.06 -9.71 21.48
CA PRO A 343 14.04 -10.47 20.70
C PRO A 343 15.20 -11.05 21.53
N GLU A 344 15.58 -10.45 22.66
CA GLU A 344 16.59 -11.03 23.58
C GLU A 344 16.11 -12.24 24.39
N MET A 345 14.81 -12.58 24.32
CA MET A 345 14.23 -13.80 24.89
C MET A 345 13.98 -14.87 23.83
N LEU A 346 14.25 -14.61 22.55
CA LEU A 346 14.03 -15.54 21.44
C LEU A 346 15.35 -15.80 20.73
N MET A 347 15.66 -17.05 20.44
CA MET A 347 16.90 -17.44 19.78
C MET A 347 16.65 -18.52 18.73
N LEU A 348 17.42 -18.48 17.65
CA LEU A 348 17.32 -19.42 16.53
C LEU A 348 17.55 -20.87 16.96
N PRO A 349 17.00 -21.86 16.23
CA PRO A 349 17.27 -23.27 16.48
C PRO A 349 18.75 -23.62 16.21
N GLU A 350 19.23 -24.71 16.81
CA GLU A 350 20.66 -25.04 16.87
C GLU A 350 21.28 -25.31 15.49
N GLU A 351 20.47 -25.79 14.56
CA GLU A 351 20.84 -26.06 13.17
C GLU A 351 21.24 -24.79 12.40
N LEU A 352 20.85 -23.60 12.89
CA LEU A 352 21.20 -22.30 12.31
C LEU A 352 22.30 -21.55 13.11
N TRP A 353 22.94 -22.22 14.07
CA TRP A 353 24.04 -21.65 14.86
C TRP A 353 25.38 -21.72 14.10
N SER A 354 25.53 -20.87 13.09
CA SER A 354 26.79 -20.72 12.36
C SER A 354 27.50 -19.40 12.72
N ASP A 355 28.81 -19.48 12.97
CA ASP A 355 29.68 -18.29 13.08
C ASP A 355 29.89 -17.61 11.71
N SER A 356 29.67 -18.33 10.60
CA SER A 356 29.76 -17.86 9.20
C SER A 356 28.44 -17.33 8.64
N ALA A 357 27.32 -17.45 9.35
CA ALA A 357 26.04 -17.01 8.81
C ALA A 357 25.94 -15.47 8.75
N PRO A 358 25.35 -14.91 7.68
CA PRO A 358 25.36 -13.48 7.40
C PRO A 358 24.60 -12.70 8.49
N ILE A 359 25.03 -11.46 8.74
CA ILE A 359 24.37 -10.54 9.69
C ILE A 359 24.29 -9.16 9.05
N ILE A 360 23.08 -8.61 8.93
CA ILE A 360 22.86 -7.21 8.53
C ILE A 360 22.94 -6.34 9.77
N THR A 361 23.85 -5.38 9.77
CA THR A 361 24.04 -4.40 10.87
C THR A 361 23.39 -3.05 10.58
N LYS A 362 23.36 -2.62 9.32
CA LYS A 362 22.77 -1.34 8.87
C LYS A 362 22.53 -1.34 7.36
N LEU A 363 21.55 -0.58 6.90
CA LEU A 363 21.38 -0.21 5.48
C LEU A 363 21.83 1.25 5.22
N SER A 364 22.26 1.58 4.00
CA SER A 364 22.51 2.98 3.60
C SER A 364 21.22 3.81 3.64
N ARG A 365 20.10 3.21 3.22
CA ARG A 365 18.73 3.71 3.30
C ARG A 365 17.80 2.56 3.69
N TYR A 366 16.74 2.86 4.43
CA TYR A 366 15.67 1.90 4.79
C TYR A 366 14.40 2.10 3.93
N GLU A 367 14.45 3.05 2.99
CA GLU A 367 13.46 3.27 1.94
C GLU A 367 14.19 3.41 0.59
N GLY A 368 13.55 3.00 -0.51
CA GLY A 368 14.10 3.15 -1.85
C GLY A 368 13.12 2.71 -2.95
N GLU A 369 13.48 3.00 -4.20
CA GLU A 369 12.67 2.71 -5.38
C GLU A 369 13.20 1.55 -6.21
N ILE A 370 12.39 0.97 -7.11
CA ILE A 370 12.87 -0.02 -8.08
C ILE A 370 14.05 0.61 -8.84
N GLY A 371 15.19 -0.08 -8.89
CA GLY A 371 16.43 0.42 -9.49
C GLY A 371 17.34 1.26 -8.58
N ASP A 372 16.93 1.60 -7.34
CA ASP A 372 17.85 2.22 -6.37
C ASP A 372 18.98 1.26 -5.97
N GLU A 373 20.19 1.79 -5.81
CA GLU A 373 21.27 1.06 -5.16
C GLU A 373 21.17 1.20 -3.64
N ILE A 374 21.12 0.06 -2.95
CA ILE A 374 21.11 -0.06 -1.49
C ILE A 374 22.40 -0.75 -1.04
N THR A 375 23.13 -0.09 -0.14
CA THR A 375 24.31 -0.67 0.50
C THR A 375 23.90 -1.32 1.81
N ILE A 376 24.13 -2.62 1.91
CA ILE A 376 23.86 -3.47 3.07
C ILE A 376 25.19 -3.65 3.81
N TYR A 377 25.29 -3.13 5.02
CA TYR A 377 26.46 -3.26 5.89
C TYR A 377 26.27 -4.41 6.88
N GLY A 378 27.30 -5.21 7.11
CA GLY A 378 27.14 -6.44 7.86
C GLY A 378 28.42 -7.19 8.20
N GLN A 379 28.25 -8.48 8.45
CA GLN A 379 29.32 -9.45 8.73
C GLN A 379 29.02 -10.75 7.98
N ASN A 380 30.08 -11.49 7.64
CA ASN A 380 30.02 -12.79 6.99
C ASN A 380 29.23 -12.80 5.68
N PHE A 381 29.39 -11.76 4.87
CA PHE A 381 28.85 -11.78 3.51
C PHE A 381 29.78 -12.54 2.54
N GLY A 382 30.98 -12.95 2.96
CA GLY A 382 31.95 -13.62 2.10
C GLY A 382 32.52 -12.70 1.02
N LYS A 383 33.51 -13.17 0.26
CA LYS A 383 34.21 -12.34 -0.72
C LYS A 383 33.85 -12.70 -2.15
N GLU A 384 33.83 -11.69 -3.00
CA GLU A 384 33.69 -11.87 -4.45
C GLU A 384 34.92 -12.61 -5.01
N ILE A 385 34.71 -13.75 -5.67
CA ILE A 385 35.76 -14.51 -6.34
C ILE A 385 35.91 -13.96 -7.77
N PRO A 386 37.11 -13.52 -8.20
CA PRO A 386 37.34 -13.18 -9.60
C PRO A 386 37.19 -14.43 -10.49
N PRO A 387 36.55 -14.33 -11.67
CA PRO A 387 36.26 -15.50 -12.52
C PRO A 387 37.51 -16.26 -13.01
N ASP A 388 38.69 -15.63 -12.99
CA ASP A 388 39.97 -16.21 -13.42
C ASP A 388 40.92 -16.59 -12.26
N SER A 389 40.45 -16.68 -11.01
CA SER A 389 41.32 -17.07 -9.88
C SER A 389 41.57 -18.60 -9.84
N ASP A 390 42.47 -19.08 -10.70
CA ASP A 390 43.12 -20.37 -10.51
C ASP A 390 43.74 -20.42 -9.11
N ALA A 391 43.28 -21.34 -8.28
CA ALA A 391 43.77 -21.48 -6.91
C ALA A 391 45.23 -21.94 -6.91
N GLU A 392 46.16 -21.08 -6.48
CA GLU A 392 47.51 -21.54 -6.11
C GLU A 392 47.39 -22.59 -5.00
N ASP A 393 48.10 -23.72 -5.19
CA ASP A 393 48.04 -24.92 -4.34
C ASP A 393 48.08 -24.60 -2.84
N GLY A 394 46.92 -24.68 -2.18
CA GLY A 394 46.79 -24.60 -0.72
C GLY A 394 46.02 -23.41 -0.13
N GLN A 395 45.50 -22.47 -0.92
CA GLN A 395 44.52 -21.49 -0.40
C GLN A 395 43.09 -22.05 -0.45
N ALA A 396 42.34 -21.89 0.66
CA ALA A 396 40.92 -22.20 0.70
C ALA A 396 40.15 -21.12 -0.07
N VAL A 397 39.56 -21.50 -1.21
CA VAL A 397 38.67 -20.63 -1.99
C VAL A 397 37.31 -20.58 -1.30
N ASP A 398 36.84 -19.37 -0.99
CA ASP A 398 35.51 -19.11 -0.44
C ASP A 398 34.45 -19.36 -1.52
N ARG A 399 33.94 -20.61 -1.61
CA ARG A 399 32.91 -21.02 -2.60
C ARG A 399 31.48 -20.66 -2.18
N SER A 400 31.31 -19.65 -1.31
CA SER A 400 29.97 -19.28 -0.83
C SER A 400 29.17 -18.48 -1.86
N PHE A 401 27.90 -18.83 -2.04
CA PHE A 401 26.96 -18.08 -2.87
C PHE A 401 26.12 -17.17 -1.97
N LEU A 402 25.99 -15.90 -2.37
CA LEU A 402 25.20 -14.90 -1.66
C LEU A 402 24.01 -14.46 -2.52
N ARG A 403 22.83 -14.40 -1.90
CA ARG A 403 21.57 -13.95 -2.52
C ARG A 403 20.96 -12.85 -1.65
N VAL A 404 20.45 -11.80 -2.28
CA VAL A 404 19.72 -10.71 -1.58
C VAL A 404 18.27 -10.73 -2.07
N THR A 405 17.31 -10.55 -1.15
CA THR A 405 15.89 -10.40 -1.49
C THR A 405 15.26 -9.20 -0.81
N PHE A 406 14.28 -8.59 -1.49
CA PHE A 406 13.38 -7.56 -0.97
C PHE A 406 11.96 -8.12 -0.98
N ALA A 407 11.38 -8.41 0.20
CA ALA A 407 10.09 -9.11 0.34
C ALA A 407 10.02 -10.40 -0.51
N GLY A 408 11.08 -11.20 -0.49
CA GLY A 408 11.21 -12.44 -1.28
C GLY A 408 11.68 -12.23 -2.73
N GLN A 409 11.43 -11.09 -3.35
CA GLN A 409 11.89 -10.79 -4.71
C GLN A 409 13.43 -10.69 -4.76
N GLN A 410 14.06 -11.48 -5.62
CA GLN A 410 15.52 -11.54 -5.74
C GLN A 410 16.11 -10.29 -6.40
N ALA A 411 17.17 -9.76 -5.80
CA ALA A 411 17.91 -8.59 -6.25
C ALA A 411 19.16 -8.93 -7.08
N GLU A 412 19.53 -8.02 -7.96
CA GLU A 412 20.84 -7.97 -8.61
C GLU A 412 21.89 -7.47 -7.61
N ILE A 413 23.02 -8.17 -7.50
CA ILE A 413 24.15 -7.80 -6.63
C ILE A 413 25.21 -7.12 -7.49
N LEU A 414 25.49 -5.85 -7.21
CA LEU A 414 26.41 -5.00 -7.96
C LEU A 414 27.83 -5.00 -7.37
N GLN A 415 27.97 -5.30 -6.08
CA GLN A 415 29.27 -5.39 -5.40
C GLN A 415 29.18 -6.29 -4.16
N ARG A 416 30.19 -7.14 -3.91
CA ARG A 416 30.26 -7.99 -2.71
C ARG A 416 31.61 -7.90 -1.98
N GLU A 417 31.56 -7.49 -0.72
CA GLU A 417 32.64 -7.53 0.26
C GLU A 417 32.14 -8.23 1.54
N ASP A 418 33.05 -8.80 2.33
CA ASP A 418 32.72 -9.58 3.53
C ASP A 418 31.88 -8.83 4.59
N THR A 419 31.96 -7.50 4.60
CA THR A 419 31.19 -6.62 5.50
C THR A 419 30.22 -5.68 4.77
N LYS A 420 30.11 -5.77 3.45
CA LYS A 420 29.33 -4.83 2.62
C LYS A 420 28.84 -5.47 1.32
N VAL A 421 27.55 -5.43 1.06
CA VAL A 421 26.96 -5.78 -0.25
C VAL A 421 26.28 -4.53 -0.83
N VAL A 422 26.40 -4.31 -2.14
CA VAL A 422 25.55 -3.34 -2.86
C VAL A 422 24.59 -4.13 -3.74
N ALA A 423 23.29 -3.92 -3.55
CA ALA A 423 22.24 -4.57 -4.31
C ALA A 423 21.27 -3.54 -4.87
N LYS A 424 20.76 -3.80 -6.07
CA LYS A 424 19.74 -3.00 -6.73
C LYS A 424 18.35 -3.45 -6.25
N VAL A 425 17.45 -2.54 -5.91
CA VAL A 425 16.06 -2.89 -5.61
C VAL A 425 15.41 -3.45 -6.90
N PRO A 426 14.99 -4.72 -6.94
CA PRO A 426 14.55 -5.38 -8.17
C PRO A 426 13.11 -5.06 -8.54
N VAL A 427 12.76 -5.12 -9.83
CA VAL A 427 11.38 -5.10 -10.31
C VAL A 427 10.55 -6.16 -9.57
N GLY A 428 9.33 -5.82 -9.17
CA GLY A 428 8.48 -6.69 -8.34
C GLY A 428 8.73 -6.60 -6.83
N ALA A 429 9.77 -5.89 -6.36
CA ALA A 429 10.00 -5.72 -4.93
C ALA A 429 8.83 -5.00 -4.25
N GLN A 430 8.41 -5.53 -3.10
CA GLN A 430 7.37 -4.95 -2.24
C GLN A 430 7.97 -4.43 -0.93
N THR A 431 7.22 -3.59 -0.20
CA THR A 431 7.59 -3.19 1.16
C THR A 431 7.54 -4.42 2.08
N GLY A 432 8.61 -4.66 2.84
CA GLY A 432 8.73 -5.83 3.70
C GLY A 432 10.17 -6.12 4.09
N LYS A 433 10.48 -7.40 4.41
CA LYS A 433 11.84 -7.78 4.83
C LYS A 433 12.85 -7.75 3.69
N LEU A 434 13.96 -7.06 3.91
CA LEU A 434 15.24 -7.31 3.25
C LEU A 434 15.96 -8.44 3.98
N ILE A 435 16.43 -9.46 3.23
CA ILE A 435 17.16 -10.63 3.75
C ILE A 435 18.37 -10.91 2.86
N VAL A 436 19.50 -11.26 3.47
CA VAL A 436 20.69 -11.81 2.80
C VAL A 436 20.79 -13.31 3.13
N PHE A 437 20.91 -14.16 2.13
CA PHE A 437 21.14 -15.59 2.28
C PHE A 437 22.57 -15.92 1.87
N LEU A 438 23.22 -16.84 2.61
CA LEU A 438 24.52 -17.40 2.28
C LEU A 438 24.40 -18.93 2.21
N SER A 439 24.95 -19.55 1.17
CA SER A 439 25.10 -21.02 1.10
C SER A 439 26.56 -21.41 0.87
N GLU A 440 26.96 -22.53 1.46
CA GLU A 440 28.28 -23.15 1.28
C GLU A 440 28.14 -24.34 0.31
N GLY A 441 28.89 -24.37 -0.80
CA GLY A 441 28.80 -25.47 -1.76
C GLY A 441 29.84 -25.46 -2.87
N ASP A 442 30.13 -26.64 -3.43
CA ASP A 442 31.05 -26.81 -4.55
C ASP A 442 30.33 -26.67 -5.90
N TRP A 443 30.93 -25.92 -6.84
CA TRP A 443 30.53 -25.97 -8.25
C TRP A 443 30.68 -27.39 -8.81
N VAL A 444 29.56 -28.07 -9.09
CA VAL A 444 29.57 -29.24 -9.97
C VAL A 444 29.40 -28.73 -11.40
N SER A 445 30.49 -28.70 -12.16
CA SER A 445 30.45 -28.34 -13.58
C SER A 445 29.69 -29.42 -14.37
N ALA A 446 28.43 -29.17 -14.70
CA ALA A 446 27.68 -30.02 -15.61
C ALA A 446 28.26 -29.95 -17.02
N GLY A 447 28.88 -31.03 -17.48
CA GLY A 447 29.45 -31.12 -18.81
C GLY A 447 28.36 -31.20 -19.88
N SER A 448 28.21 -30.14 -20.68
CA SER A 448 27.41 -30.09 -21.91
C SER A 448 25.93 -30.49 -21.79
N GLY A 449 25.15 -29.63 -21.13
CA GLY A 449 23.68 -29.67 -21.11
C GLY A 449 23.11 -30.52 -19.99
N LEU A 450 22.02 -30.02 -19.40
CA LEU A 450 21.44 -30.45 -18.10
C LEU A 450 22.34 -30.09 -16.92
N ASP A 451 21.95 -29.11 -16.10
CA ASP A 451 21.36 -29.47 -14.81
C ASP A 451 20.68 -28.27 -14.13
N GLN A 452 19.68 -28.60 -13.32
CA GLN A 452 18.84 -27.66 -12.57
C GLN A 452 19.65 -26.94 -11.50
N ILE A 453 19.27 -25.70 -11.16
CA ILE A 453 19.71 -25.06 -9.91
C ILE A 453 19.08 -25.85 -8.76
N LYS A 454 19.80 -26.85 -8.27
CA LYS A 454 19.47 -27.49 -7.01
C LYS A 454 19.92 -26.55 -5.90
N ILE A 455 19.00 -25.68 -5.46
CA ILE A 455 19.16 -24.82 -4.28
C ILE A 455 19.72 -25.70 -3.15
N PRO A 456 20.87 -25.36 -2.53
CA PRO A 456 21.34 -26.07 -1.36
C PRO A 456 20.24 -26.08 -0.31
N SER A 457 19.96 -27.22 0.33
CA SER A 457 18.93 -27.31 1.38
C SER A 457 19.24 -26.46 2.62
N ASP A 458 20.44 -25.89 2.65
CA ASP A 458 21.13 -25.34 3.81
C ASP A 458 21.54 -23.87 3.55
N GLU A 459 20.71 -23.08 2.85
CA GLU A 459 20.86 -21.61 2.82
C GLU A 459 20.67 -21.05 4.24
N ILE A 460 21.66 -20.31 4.74
CA ILE A 460 21.58 -19.66 6.06
C ILE A 460 21.14 -18.20 5.89
N PRO A 461 19.95 -17.80 6.37
CA PRO A 461 19.47 -16.43 6.28
C PRO A 461 20.13 -15.51 7.30
N SER A 462 20.24 -14.23 6.95
CA SER A 462 20.54 -13.16 7.90
C SER A 462 19.33 -12.86 8.78
N ASN A 463 19.55 -12.05 9.83
CA ASN A 463 18.45 -11.29 10.42
C ASN A 463 17.70 -10.51 9.33
N SER A 464 16.38 -10.44 9.46
CA SER A 464 15.52 -9.65 8.57
C SER A 464 15.58 -8.17 8.99
N VAL A 465 15.48 -7.27 8.01
CA VAL A 465 15.45 -5.82 8.22
C VAL A 465 14.28 -5.23 7.44
N GLU A 466 13.48 -4.36 8.07
CA GLU A 466 12.39 -3.67 7.35
C GLU A 466 12.94 -2.76 6.24
N PHE A 467 12.33 -2.85 5.07
CA PHE A 467 12.64 -1.98 3.94
C PHE A 467 11.34 -1.53 3.25
N THR A 468 11.20 -0.22 3.06
CA THR A 468 10.05 0.38 2.38
C THR A 468 10.36 0.60 0.90
N VAL A 469 9.63 -0.09 0.02
CA VAL A 469 9.64 0.22 -1.41
C VAL A 469 8.70 1.40 -1.65
N SER A 470 9.27 2.54 -2.07
CA SER A 470 8.55 3.80 -2.30
C SER A 470 8.12 4.01 -3.77
N THR A 471 8.33 3.01 -4.62
CA THR A 471 7.84 3.00 -6.00
C THR A 471 6.33 2.94 -6.03
N GLN A 472 5.72 3.72 -6.93
CA GLN A 472 4.29 3.63 -7.19
C GLN A 472 4.05 2.66 -8.34
N PHE A 473 3.28 1.62 -8.06
CA PHE A 473 2.77 0.69 -9.05
C PHE A 473 1.40 1.16 -9.56
N GLY A 474 1.02 0.71 -10.75
CA GLY A 474 -0.27 1.04 -11.33
C GLY A 474 -0.31 1.05 -12.85
N LEU A 475 -1.45 1.47 -13.39
CA LEU A 475 -1.67 1.82 -14.80
C LEU A 475 -2.51 3.11 -14.85
N PHE A 476 -2.35 3.89 -15.91
CA PHE A 476 -3.19 5.06 -16.13
C PHE A 476 -4.49 4.62 -16.79
N ALA A 477 -5.62 4.96 -16.18
CA ALA A 477 -6.92 4.48 -16.59
C ALA A 477 -7.81 5.61 -17.10
N SER A 478 -8.35 5.41 -18.30
CA SER A 478 -9.40 6.23 -18.90
C SER A 478 -10.72 5.45 -18.86
N TRP A 479 -11.66 5.91 -18.04
CA TRP A 479 -12.94 5.27 -17.76
C TRP A 479 -14.08 5.90 -18.57
N HIS A 480 -14.94 5.07 -19.15
CA HIS A 480 -16.06 5.49 -19.99
C HIS A 480 -17.37 4.82 -19.55
N ASN A 481 -18.41 5.64 -19.37
CA ASN A 481 -19.73 5.27 -18.92
C ASN A 481 -20.66 4.99 -20.12
N LEU A 482 -20.84 3.72 -20.48
CA LEU A 482 -21.51 3.31 -21.72
C LEU A 482 -23.05 3.28 -21.60
N ALA A 483 -23.65 4.26 -20.90
CA ALA A 483 -25.10 4.37 -20.73
C ALA A 483 -25.83 4.45 -22.10
N GLY A 484 -26.39 3.33 -22.56
CA GLY A 484 -27.06 3.22 -23.86
C GLY A 484 -26.15 2.94 -25.07
N TRP A 485 -24.86 2.66 -24.85
CA TRP A 485 -23.91 2.26 -25.89
C TRP A 485 -23.67 0.74 -25.84
N SER A 486 -23.54 0.11 -27.01
CA SER A 486 -23.13 -1.29 -27.13
C SER A 486 -21.97 -1.39 -28.11
N ASN A 487 -20.97 -2.21 -27.81
CA ASN A 487 -19.73 -2.36 -28.58
C ASN A 487 -18.93 -1.06 -28.74
N TYR A 488 -18.46 -0.48 -27.63
CA TYR A 488 -17.41 0.55 -27.69
C TYR A 488 -16.14 -0.04 -28.31
N ASP A 489 -15.49 0.68 -29.22
CA ASP A 489 -14.25 0.26 -29.86
C ASP A 489 -13.23 1.39 -29.77
N PHE A 490 -12.18 1.16 -28.98
CA PHE A 490 -11.13 2.13 -28.62
C PHE A 490 -10.20 2.53 -29.79
N VAL A 491 -10.59 2.22 -31.03
CA VAL A 491 -9.85 2.55 -32.26
C VAL A 491 -10.50 3.74 -32.99
N ASP A 492 -11.65 4.24 -32.50
CA ASP A 492 -12.32 5.45 -33.00
C ASP A 492 -12.43 6.52 -31.89
N ASP A 493 -11.37 7.31 -31.77
CA ASP A 493 -11.23 8.44 -30.84
C ASP A 493 -12.35 9.50 -30.95
N SER A 494 -13.20 9.43 -31.99
CA SER A 494 -14.32 10.35 -32.20
C SER A 494 -15.60 9.93 -31.48
N MET A 495 -15.69 8.71 -30.93
CA MET A 495 -16.93 8.17 -30.35
C MET A 495 -17.31 8.75 -28.98
N HIS A 496 -16.39 8.78 -27.99
CA HIS A 496 -16.68 9.29 -26.65
C HIS A 496 -15.40 9.67 -25.90
N LYS A 497 -15.40 10.79 -25.16
CA LYS A 497 -14.32 11.13 -24.23
C LYS A 497 -14.42 10.28 -22.95
N PRO A 498 -13.33 10.10 -22.18
CA PRO A 498 -13.43 9.50 -20.85
C PRO A 498 -14.19 10.41 -19.89
N ASP A 499 -14.98 9.80 -19.00
CA ASP A 499 -15.69 10.46 -17.90
C ASP A 499 -14.77 10.70 -16.70
N VAL A 500 -13.81 9.81 -16.47
CA VAL A 500 -12.80 9.90 -15.41
C VAL A 500 -11.46 9.41 -15.94
N VAL A 501 -10.39 10.14 -15.60
CA VAL A 501 -9.01 9.75 -15.88
C VAL A 501 -8.20 9.78 -14.58
N ARG A 502 -7.57 8.66 -14.19
CA ARG A 502 -6.82 8.54 -12.92
C ARG A 502 -5.76 7.43 -12.95
N LEU A 503 -4.85 7.46 -11.97
CA LEU A 503 -3.86 6.41 -11.72
C LEU A 503 -4.43 5.29 -10.81
N GLU A 504 -4.60 4.08 -11.36
CA GLU A 504 -5.05 2.90 -10.60
C GLU A 504 -3.86 2.21 -9.92
N ARG A 505 -3.84 2.12 -8.58
CA ARG A 505 -2.64 1.68 -7.81
C ARG A 505 -2.64 0.23 -7.34
N ALA A 506 -3.77 -0.47 -7.42
CA ALA A 506 -3.89 -1.85 -6.95
C ALA A 506 -4.81 -2.65 -7.88
N PHE A 507 -4.29 -3.72 -8.48
CA PHE A 507 -5.06 -4.59 -9.37
C PHE A 507 -5.80 -5.67 -8.58
N MET A 508 -6.72 -5.25 -7.73
CA MET A 508 -7.84 -6.06 -7.25
C MET A 508 -9.12 -5.24 -7.40
N PHE A 509 -9.60 -5.16 -8.63
CA PHE A 509 -10.97 -4.74 -8.87
C PHE A 509 -11.86 -5.99 -8.69
N GLU A 510 -12.37 -6.23 -7.47
CA GLU A 510 -13.14 -7.44 -7.19
C GLU A 510 -14.64 -7.26 -7.45
N THR A 511 -15.24 -6.09 -7.16
CA THR A 511 -16.68 -5.86 -7.35
C THR A 511 -17.04 -4.43 -7.77
N ARG A 512 -18.25 -4.24 -8.32
CA ARG A 512 -18.80 -2.93 -8.72
C ARG A 512 -19.00 -1.95 -7.56
N ASP A 513 -19.12 -2.45 -6.35
CA ASP A 513 -19.61 -1.68 -5.22
C ASP A 513 -18.55 -0.71 -4.66
N ASP A 514 -17.29 -0.87 -5.11
CA ASP A 514 -16.14 -0.01 -4.78
C ASP A 514 -15.93 1.16 -5.77
N ILE A 515 -16.77 1.32 -6.81
CA ILE A 515 -16.73 2.51 -7.68
C ILE A 515 -17.71 3.60 -7.22
N GLU A 516 -17.29 4.84 -7.38
CA GLU A 516 -18.13 6.03 -7.37
C GLU A 516 -19.46 5.84 -8.14
N HIS A 517 -20.53 6.43 -7.59
CA HIS A 517 -21.91 6.30 -8.08
C HIS A 517 -22.16 6.35 -9.60
N PRO A 518 -21.53 7.20 -10.45
CA PRO A 518 -21.84 7.25 -11.88
C PRO A 518 -21.59 5.93 -12.65
N PHE A 519 -20.74 5.04 -12.15
CA PHE A 519 -20.37 3.78 -12.82
C PHE A 519 -21.14 2.55 -12.30
N ARG A 520 -21.94 2.70 -11.24
CA ARG A 520 -22.56 1.58 -10.50
C ARG A 520 -23.72 0.90 -11.24
N ASP A 521 -24.30 1.52 -12.27
CA ASP A 521 -25.49 0.99 -12.96
C ASP A 521 -25.32 0.74 -14.47
N ASN A 522 -24.30 1.29 -15.13
CA ASN A 522 -24.11 1.21 -16.59
C ASN A 522 -22.99 0.27 -17.03
N PRO A 523 -22.98 -0.22 -18.30
CA PRO A 523 -21.83 -0.92 -18.87
C PRO A 523 -20.59 -0.01 -18.85
N LEU A 524 -19.42 -0.61 -18.71
CA LEU A 524 -18.15 0.08 -18.53
C LEU A 524 -17.20 -0.26 -19.67
N ALA A 525 -16.53 0.75 -20.21
CA ALA A 525 -15.32 0.60 -20.99
C ALA A 525 -14.17 1.24 -20.23
N CYS A 526 -13.01 0.59 -20.23
CA CYS A 526 -11.80 1.19 -19.71
C CYS A 526 -10.59 0.89 -20.61
N HIS A 527 -9.78 1.93 -20.82
CA HIS A 527 -8.51 1.86 -21.52
C HIS A 527 -7.40 2.14 -20.51
N TRP A 528 -6.50 1.17 -20.33
CA TRP A 528 -5.38 1.25 -19.41
C TRP A 528 -4.06 1.27 -20.17
N GLU A 529 -3.15 2.16 -19.80
CA GLU A 529 -1.80 2.26 -20.37
C GLU A 529 -0.71 2.17 -19.29
N GLY A 530 0.45 1.65 -19.68
CA GLY A 530 1.64 1.59 -18.85
C GLY A 530 2.71 0.64 -19.35
N LYS A 531 3.33 -0.09 -18.43
CA LYS A 531 4.39 -1.08 -18.68
C LYS A 531 4.24 -2.27 -17.74
N LEU A 532 4.64 -3.44 -18.21
CA LEU A 532 4.91 -4.61 -17.38
C LEU A 532 6.42 -4.73 -17.18
N GLY A 533 6.89 -4.67 -15.94
CA GLY A 533 8.26 -4.98 -15.56
C GLY A 533 8.46 -6.49 -15.44
N ILE A 534 9.54 -6.99 -16.02
CA ILE A 534 9.95 -8.39 -15.99
C ILE A 534 11.24 -8.47 -15.16
N PRO A 535 11.25 -9.05 -13.96
CA PRO A 535 12.46 -9.13 -13.16
C PRO A 535 13.49 -10.10 -13.75
N ALA A 536 14.75 -9.96 -13.32
CA ALA A 536 15.79 -10.93 -13.60
C ALA A 536 15.46 -12.30 -12.98
N GLY A 537 15.82 -13.39 -13.66
CA GLY A 537 15.57 -14.76 -13.15
C GLY A 537 14.10 -15.17 -12.98
N TRP A 538 13.15 -14.45 -13.60
CA TRP A 538 11.71 -14.72 -13.43
C TRP A 538 11.27 -16.12 -13.92
N VAL A 539 12.06 -16.72 -14.80
CA VAL A 539 11.98 -18.11 -15.27
C VAL A 539 13.38 -18.71 -15.34
N SER A 540 13.49 -20.04 -15.19
CA SER A 540 14.75 -20.76 -15.39
C SER A 540 15.27 -20.62 -16.82
N GLU A 541 16.57 -20.83 -17.03
CA GLU A 541 17.16 -20.76 -18.37
C GLU A 541 16.58 -21.85 -19.29
N GLY A 542 15.86 -21.43 -20.34
CA GLY A 542 15.16 -22.31 -21.29
C GLY A 542 13.66 -22.48 -21.03
N ASP A 543 13.17 -22.10 -19.85
CA ASP A 543 11.75 -22.18 -19.50
C ASP A 543 10.91 -21.02 -20.09
N ILE A 544 9.59 -21.13 -19.94
CA ILE A 544 8.59 -20.16 -20.39
C ILE A 544 7.59 -19.94 -19.26
N ALA A 545 7.33 -18.69 -18.91
CA ALA A 545 6.15 -18.31 -18.14
C ALA A 545 5.11 -17.71 -19.09
N LEU A 546 3.83 -17.82 -18.72
CA LEU A 546 2.79 -17.03 -19.36
C LEU A 546 2.44 -15.85 -18.44
N VAL A 547 2.35 -14.66 -19.02
CA VAL A 547 1.62 -13.56 -18.41
C VAL A 547 0.18 -13.67 -18.90
N ARG A 548 -0.74 -13.91 -17.97
CA ARG A 548 -2.16 -14.10 -18.22
C ARG A 548 -2.94 -12.90 -17.72
N PHE A 549 -3.72 -12.30 -18.62
CA PHE A 549 -4.71 -11.27 -18.33
C PHE A 549 -6.09 -11.91 -18.27
N GLN A 550 -6.90 -11.60 -17.25
CA GLN A 550 -8.19 -12.26 -16.99
C GLN A 550 -9.28 -11.23 -16.67
N THR A 551 -10.42 -11.28 -17.35
CA THR A 551 -11.57 -10.40 -17.08
C THR A 551 -12.91 -11.04 -17.45
N TYR A 552 -14.01 -10.50 -16.93
CA TYR A 552 -15.38 -10.91 -17.27
C TYR A 552 -15.96 -9.99 -18.37
N GLY A 553 -15.37 -10.04 -19.56
CA GLY A 553 -15.67 -9.10 -20.64
C GLY A 553 -14.85 -9.29 -21.90
N ARG A 554 -15.01 -8.40 -22.89
CA ARG A 554 -14.10 -8.31 -24.05
C ARG A 554 -12.77 -7.76 -23.54
N LEU A 555 -11.67 -8.33 -24.02
CA LEU A 555 -10.31 -7.94 -23.67
C LEU A 555 -9.45 -7.79 -24.94
N ARG A 556 -8.76 -6.67 -25.07
CA ARG A 556 -7.65 -6.45 -26.02
C ARG A 556 -6.43 -6.05 -25.22
N VAL A 557 -5.31 -6.74 -25.43
CA VAL A 557 -4.04 -6.43 -24.77
C VAL A 557 -2.96 -6.28 -25.81
N LYS A 558 -2.16 -5.22 -25.69
CA LYS A 558 -0.87 -5.08 -26.36
C LYS A 558 0.23 -5.16 -25.30
N LEU A 559 1.11 -6.16 -25.42
CA LEU A 559 2.28 -6.33 -24.57
C LEU A 559 3.54 -6.35 -25.46
N GLY A 560 4.36 -5.31 -25.33
CA GLY A 560 5.43 -5.00 -26.28
C GLY A 560 4.88 -4.83 -27.70
N ASP A 561 5.46 -5.59 -28.64
CA ASP A 561 5.05 -5.60 -30.04
C ASP A 561 3.87 -6.55 -30.35
N GLN A 562 3.45 -7.39 -29.38
CA GLN A 562 2.36 -8.34 -29.59
C GLN A 562 1.03 -7.73 -29.15
N MET A 563 0.03 -7.73 -30.04
CA MET A 563 -1.37 -7.45 -29.70
C MET A 563 -2.21 -8.72 -29.84
N ARG A 564 -3.10 -8.95 -28.88
CA ARG A 564 -4.06 -10.06 -28.84
C ARG A 564 -5.42 -9.52 -28.40
N GLU A 565 -6.49 -10.06 -28.97
CA GLU A 565 -7.86 -9.63 -28.70
C GLU A 565 -8.81 -10.83 -28.66
N THR A 566 -9.81 -10.76 -27.79
CA THR A 566 -10.92 -11.73 -27.73
C THR A 566 -12.12 -11.27 -28.53
N ASN A 567 -12.84 -12.20 -29.16
CA ASN A 567 -14.08 -11.90 -29.88
C ASN A 567 -15.11 -11.21 -28.97
N ALA A 568 -15.95 -10.34 -29.55
CA ALA A 568 -17.08 -9.75 -28.84
C ALA A 568 -18.04 -10.84 -28.33
N GLN A 569 -18.28 -10.86 -27.02
CA GLN A 569 -19.21 -11.76 -26.35
C GLN A 569 -20.65 -11.32 -26.65
N THR A 570 -21.46 -12.15 -27.32
CA THR A 570 -22.88 -11.84 -27.58
C THR A 570 -23.81 -12.67 -26.69
N GLY A 571 -24.31 -12.04 -25.62
CA GLY A 571 -25.52 -12.50 -24.92
C GLY A 571 -25.35 -12.91 -23.46
N GLY A 572 -25.34 -11.92 -22.55
CA GLY A 572 -25.91 -12.00 -21.20
C GLY A 572 -25.26 -12.91 -20.13
N GLN A 573 -24.41 -13.86 -20.52
CA GLN A 573 -23.62 -14.69 -19.60
C GLN A 573 -22.14 -14.46 -19.90
N PHE A 574 -21.42 -13.89 -18.94
CA PHE A 574 -20.03 -13.48 -19.11
C PHE A 574 -19.10 -14.54 -18.52
N ASP A 575 -18.54 -15.39 -19.40
CA ASP A 575 -17.50 -16.34 -19.01
C ASP A 575 -16.16 -15.62 -18.77
N LEU A 576 -15.32 -16.17 -17.89
CA LEU A 576 -13.98 -15.66 -17.63
C LEU A 576 -13.14 -15.69 -18.92
N THR A 577 -12.83 -14.51 -19.43
CA THR A 577 -12.08 -14.30 -20.66
C THR A 577 -10.61 -14.13 -20.32
N THR A 578 -9.72 -14.80 -21.05
CA THR A 578 -8.28 -14.79 -20.77
C THR A 578 -7.43 -14.57 -22.03
N ILE A 579 -6.33 -13.83 -21.87
CA ILE A 579 -5.29 -13.68 -22.89
C ILE A 579 -3.94 -13.98 -22.24
N ASP A 580 -3.22 -14.93 -22.83
CA ASP A 580 -1.87 -15.33 -22.42
C ASP A 580 -0.81 -14.74 -23.36
N PHE A 581 0.35 -14.34 -22.83
CA PHE A 581 1.56 -14.01 -23.56
C PHE A 581 2.73 -14.85 -23.04
N GLU A 582 3.50 -15.48 -23.94
CA GLU A 582 4.77 -16.11 -23.55
C GLU A 582 5.81 -15.03 -23.22
N VAL A 583 6.38 -15.09 -22.02
CA VAL A 583 7.55 -14.29 -21.63
C VAL A 583 8.73 -15.24 -21.40
N ARG A 584 9.86 -14.90 -22.04
CA ARG A 584 11.17 -15.55 -21.91
C ARG A 584 12.15 -14.48 -21.47
N ASN A 585 12.89 -14.70 -20.39
CA ASN A 585 13.83 -13.68 -19.94
C ASN A 585 14.93 -14.21 -19.03
N HIS A 586 16.07 -13.53 -19.07
CA HIS A 586 17.19 -13.69 -18.13
C HIS A 586 17.53 -12.37 -17.41
N GLU A 587 17.34 -11.21 -18.06
CA GLU A 587 17.76 -9.87 -17.59
C GLU A 587 16.57 -8.93 -17.35
N GLU A 588 16.58 -8.19 -16.24
CA GLU A 588 15.50 -7.27 -15.86
C GLU A 588 15.17 -6.23 -16.96
N HIS A 589 13.91 -6.13 -17.38
CA HIS A 589 13.47 -5.17 -18.40
C HIS A 589 11.99 -4.79 -18.27
N PHE A 590 11.52 -3.86 -19.11
CA PHE A 590 10.12 -3.40 -19.13
C PHE A 590 9.52 -3.55 -20.54
N LEU A 591 8.29 -4.05 -20.61
CA LEU A 591 7.49 -4.15 -21.84
C LEU A 591 6.38 -3.09 -21.82
N PRO A 592 6.21 -2.27 -22.86
CA PRO A 592 5.03 -1.42 -23.03
C PRO A 592 3.73 -2.24 -22.93
N LEU A 593 2.71 -1.68 -22.28
CA LEU A 593 1.46 -2.37 -22.02
C LEU A 593 0.29 -1.42 -22.28
N SER A 594 -0.65 -1.83 -23.13
CA SER A 594 -2.00 -1.25 -23.19
C SER A 594 -3.05 -2.34 -23.07
N ILE A 595 -4.15 -2.04 -22.39
CA ILE A 595 -5.23 -2.97 -22.11
C ILE A 595 -6.56 -2.24 -22.30
N ASP A 596 -7.31 -2.64 -23.32
CA ASP A 596 -8.70 -2.25 -23.48
C ASP A 596 -9.58 -3.36 -22.92
N TRP A 597 -10.53 -3.03 -22.07
CA TRP A 597 -11.52 -3.99 -21.61
C TRP A 597 -12.90 -3.36 -21.43
N THR A 598 -13.94 -4.19 -21.57
CA THR A 598 -15.33 -3.76 -21.41
C THR A 598 -16.12 -4.77 -20.59
N SER A 599 -16.83 -4.32 -19.55
CA SER A 599 -17.78 -5.15 -18.79
C SER A 599 -19.20 -4.62 -18.94
N GLU A 600 -20.14 -5.50 -19.29
CA GLU A 600 -21.58 -5.20 -19.25
C GLU A 600 -22.22 -5.59 -17.90
N SER A 601 -21.44 -6.17 -16.97
CA SER A 601 -21.90 -6.65 -15.67
C SER A 601 -21.22 -5.93 -14.51
N GLY A 602 -21.78 -6.07 -13.30
CA GLY A 602 -21.18 -5.49 -12.10
C GLY A 602 -19.85 -6.15 -11.66
N ALA A 603 -19.56 -7.38 -12.07
CA ALA A 603 -18.28 -8.01 -11.79
C ALA A 603 -17.26 -7.60 -12.86
N ALA A 604 -16.55 -6.49 -12.63
CA ALA A 604 -15.75 -5.80 -13.64
C ALA A 604 -14.23 -5.87 -13.37
N GLY A 605 -13.73 -7.04 -12.97
CA GLY A 605 -12.31 -7.21 -12.60
C GLY A 605 -11.36 -7.43 -13.78
N LEU A 606 -10.15 -6.88 -13.71
CA LEU A 606 -9.00 -7.31 -14.50
C LEU A 606 -7.89 -7.84 -13.56
N LYS A 607 -7.54 -9.11 -13.69
CA LYS A 607 -6.42 -9.74 -12.98
C LYS A 607 -5.27 -10.01 -13.95
N VAL A 608 -4.03 -9.72 -13.53
CA VAL A 608 -2.82 -10.00 -14.30
C VAL A 608 -1.92 -10.92 -13.47
N VAL A 609 -1.63 -12.11 -14.00
CA VAL A 609 -0.99 -13.19 -13.24
C VAL A 609 0.12 -13.86 -14.02
N LYS A 610 1.08 -14.43 -13.30
CA LYS A 610 2.11 -15.32 -13.82
C LYS A 610 1.62 -16.76 -13.73
N MET A 611 1.68 -17.46 -14.87
CA MET A 611 1.50 -18.90 -14.95
C MET A 611 2.85 -19.56 -15.18
N VAL A 612 3.12 -20.66 -14.47
CA VAL A 612 4.25 -21.56 -14.74
C VAL A 612 3.76 -22.95 -15.08
N LYS A 613 4.60 -23.71 -15.80
CA LYS A 613 4.28 -25.06 -16.24
C LYS A 613 4.62 -26.06 -15.13
N VAL A 614 3.66 -26.90 -14.76
CA VAL A 614 3.79 -27.88 -13.67
C VAL A 614 3.54 -29.29 -14.21
N GLY A 615 4.28 -30.26 -13.66
CA GLY A 615 4.20 -31.67 -14.03
C GLY A 615 5.16 -32.09 -15.16
N GLU A 616 6.27 -32.73 -14.78
CA GLU A 616 7.10 -33.52 -15.69
C GLU A 616 6.78 -35.03 -15.61
N LEU A 617 7.33 -35.78 -16.56
CA LEU A 617 7.25 -37.25 -16.63
C LEU A 617 8.13 -37.90 -15.55
N THR A 618 7.54 -38.25 -14.41
CA THR A 618 8.24 -38.99 -13.35
C THR A 618 8.05 -40.51 -13.49
N SER A 619 9.14 -41.23 -13.76
CA SER A 619 9.17 -42.70 -13.74
C SER A 619 9.57 -43.21 -12.36
N THR A 620 8.60 -43.62 -11.55
CA THR A 620 8.88 -44.16 -10.21
C THR A 620 9.09 -45.66 -10.28
N THR A 621 10.30 -46.12 -9.94
CA THR A 621 10.60 -47.56 -9.82
C THR A 621 10.27 -48.04 -8.41
N ILE A 622 9.20 -48.84 -8.27
CA ILE A 622 8.81 -49.43 -7.00
C ILE A 622 9.45 -50.81 -6.86
N LYS A 623 10.28 -50.99 -5.82
CA LYS A 623 10.78 -52.31 -5.40
C LYS A 623 9.74 -53.00 -4.53
N LEU A 624 9.25 -54.17 -4.95
CA LEU A 624 8.25 -54.96 -4.23
C LEU A 624 8.89 -56.16 -3.50
N GLY A 625 10.06 -55.93 -2.87
CA GLY A 625 10.83 -56.94 -2.16
C GLY A 625 12.09 -57.42 -2.91
N GLU A 626 12.70 -58.50 -2.43
CA GLU A 626 13.90 -59.09 -3.06
C GLU A 626 13.56 -59.79 -4.39
N GLY A 627 13.72 -59.06 -5.50
CA GLY A 627 13.76 -59.62 -6.85
C GLY A 627 12.97 -58.81 -7.88
N ASP A 628 11.79 -58.31 -7.50
CA ASP A 628 10.85 -57.68 -8.44
C ASP A 628 10.85 -56.15 -8.34
N THR A 629 11.03 -55.52 -9.50
CA THR A 629 10.88 -54.08 -9.72
C THR A 629 9.76 -53.83 -10.72
N VAL A 630 8.82 -52.96 -10.35
CA VAL A 630 7.81 -52.45 -11.29
C VAL A 630 8.14 -50.98 -11.55
N VAL A 631 8.45 -50.66 -12.80
CA VAL A 631 8.54 -49.27 -13.26
C VAL A 631 7.12 -48.80 -13.53
N LYS A 632 6.64 -47.85 -12.74
CA LYS A 632 5.35 -47.17 -13.00
C LYS A 632 5.67 -45.80 -13.61
N GLU A 633 5.62 -45.74 -14.93
CA GLU A 633 5.62 -44.46 -15.65
C GLU A 633 4.30 -43.75 -15.35
N THR A 634 4.38 -42.60 -14.67
CA THR A 634 3.22 -41.74 -14.44
C THR A 634 3.33 -40.56 -15.40
N THR A 635 2.54 -40.59 -16.47
CA THR A 635 2.45 -39.47 -17.40
C THR A 635 1.53 -38.40 -16.81
N THR A 636 2.13 -37.46 -16.07
CA THR A 636 1.48 -36.19 -15.73
C THR A 636 1.29 -35.41 -17.03
N ILE A 637 0.05 -35.01 -17.35
CA ILE A 637 -0.18 -34.05 -18.44
C ILE A 637 0.30 -32.71 -17.90
N PRO A 638 1.24 -32.00 -18.58
CA PRO A 638 1.72 -30.73 -18.07
C PRO A 638 0.59 -29.69 -18.02
N SER A 639 0.33 -29.17 -16.83
CA SER A 639 -0.64 -28.11 -16.55
C SER A 639 0.06 -26.75 -16.48
N TRP A 640 -0.72 -25.68 -16.56
CA TRP A 640 -0.29 -24.33 -16.21
C TRP A 640 -0.95 -23.95 -14.89
N GLU A 641 -0.15 -23.59 -13.90
CA GLU A 641 -0.61 -23.19 -12.57
C GLU A 641 -0.29 -21.72 -12.33
N GLU A 642 -1.23 -21.01 -11.70
CA GLU A 642 -1.06 -19.61 -11.30
C GLU A 642 -0.17 -19.57 -10.05
N VAL A 643 0.86 -18.72 -10.05
CA VAL A 643 1.84 -18.66 -8.95
C VAL A 643 2.11 -17.25 -8.40
N GLU A 644 1.69 -16.20 -9.12
CA GLU A 644 2.00 -14.82 -8.73
C GLU A 644 0.97 -13.86 -9.35
N THR A 645 0.45 -12.90 -8.58
CA THR A 645 -0.34 -11.77 -9.12
C THR A 645 0.57 -10.57 -9.31
N LEU A 646 0.55 -9.97 -10.50
CA LEU A 646 1.64 -9.11 -10.99
C LEU A 646 1.48 -7.61 -10.68
N GLN A 647 0.93 -7.29 -9.50
CA GLN A 647 0.69 -5.89 -9.10
C GLN A 647 1.98 -5.06 -9.00
N ALA A 648 3.01 -5.60 -8.34
CA ALA A 648 4.30 -4.92 -8.16
C ALA A 648 5.16 -4.89 -9.43
N GLN A 649 4.63 -5.41 -10.53
CA GLN A 649 5.24 -5.43 -11.86
C GLN A 649 4.50 -4.54 -12.85
N LEU A 650 3.36 -3.93 -12.48
CA LEU A 650 2.63 -3.01 -13.32
C LEU A 650 3.04 -1.57 -12.99
N PHE A 651 3.58 -0.88 -13.99
CA PHE A 651 4.09 0.47 -13.87
C PHE A 651 3.25 1.39 -14.76
N PHE A 652 2.88 2.54 -14.22
CA PHE A 652 2.06 3.51 -14.93
C PHE A 652 2.81 4.05 -16.16
N PRO A 653 2.11 4.62 -17.14
CA PRO A 653 2.78 5.06 -18.33
C PRO A 653 3.69 6.22 -17.94
N PRO A 654 4.84 6.31 -18.58
CA PRO A 654 5.68 7.50 -18.54
C PRO A 654 4.91 8.81 -18.90
N ILE A 655 4.32 9.45 -17.88
CA ILE A 655 3.58 10.73 -18.01
C ILE A 655 4.56 11.90 -17.95
N VAL A 656 4.87 12.47 -19.11
CA VAL A 656 5.17 13.90 -19.23
C VAL A 656 3.98 14.53 -19.94
N PRO A 657 3.14 15.34 -19.26
CA PRO A 657 2.24 16.18 -20.00
C PRO A 657 3.13 17.17 -20.78
N PRO A 658 2.84 17.41 -22.07
CA PRO A 658 3.57 18.43 -22.79
C PRO A 658 3.44 19.77 -22.07
N LYS A 659 4.57 20.45 -21.87
CA LYS A 659 4.62 21.79 -21.26
C LYS A 659 3.47 22.66 -21.83
N PRO A 660 2.69 23.36 -20.98
CA PRO A 660 1.49 24.06 -21.44
C PRO A 660 1.76 24.99 -22.63
N PRO A 661 0.82 25.08 -23.60
CA PRO A 661 0.99 25.97 -24.74
C PRO A 661 1.01 27.44 -24.29
N VAL A 662 2.06 28.17 -24.67
CA VAL A 662 2.29 29.55 -24.24
C VAL A 662 1.88 30.53 -25.33
N ILE A 663 1.02 31.50 -25.02
CA ILE A 663 0.76 32.66 -25.88
C ILE A 663 1.95 33.62 -25.81
N LEU A 664 2.75 33.68 -26.88
CA LEU A 664 3.95 34.51 -26.98
C LEU A 664 3.62 35.97 -27.38
N SER A 665 2.65 36.16 -28.27
CA SER A 665 2.26 37.48 -28.77
C SER A 665 0.80 37.51 -29.23
N ALA A 666 0.20 38.69 -29.24
CA ALA A 666 -1.06 38.96 -29.94
C ALA A 666 -0.98 40.34 -30.60
N ARG A 667 -1.48 40.47 -31.82
CA ARG A 667 -1.39 41.71 -32.63
C ARG A 667 -2.64 41.88 -33.51
N PRO A 668 -3.29 43.06 -33.52
CA PRO A 668 -4.36 43.34 -34.46
C PRO A 668 -3.85 43.32 -35.91
N VAL A 669 -4.65 42.74 -36.83
CA VAL A 669 -4.42 42.86 -38.26
C VAL A 669 -5.08 44.14 -38.76
N PHE A 670 -4.40 44.85 -39.66
CA PHE A 670 -4.89 46.06 -40.33
C PHE A 670 -4.80 45.88 -41.85
N GLU A 671 -5.79 46.41 -42.59
CA GLU A 671 -5.70 46.45 -44.05
C GLU A 671 -4.66 47.47 -44.52
N GLU A 672 -4.10 47.26 -45.71
CA GLU A 672 -3.01 48.09 -46.24
C GLU A 672 -3.47 49.56 -46.42
N GLY A 673 -2.90 50.47 -45.62
CA GLY A 673 -3.27 51.89 -45.58
C GLY A 673 -4.26 52.29 -44.47
N GLN A 674 -4.74 51.35 -43.66
CA GLN A 674 -5.60 51.63 -42.51
C GLN A 674 -4.75 52.06 -41.29
N GLN A 675 -5.04 53.22 -40.70
CA GLN A 675 -4.39 53.62 -39.45
C GLN A 675 -4.89 52.78 -38.26
N PRO A 676 -4.03 52.43 -37.28
CA PRO A 676 -4.48 51.79 -36.06
C PRO A 676 -5.50 52.69 -35.35
N PRO A 677 -6.60 52.13 -34.84
CA PRO A 677 -7.68 52.92 -34.29
C PRO A 677 -7.23 53.72 -33.06
N LEU A 678 -7.50 55.03 -33.08
CA LEU A 678 -7.46 55.84 -31.87
C LEU A 678 -8.51 55.29 -30.88
N LEU A 679 -8.03 54.73 -29.77
CA LEU A 679 -8.87 54.25 -28.68
C LEU A 679 -9.27 55.44 -27.78
N PRO A 680 -10.48 55.42 -27.19
CA PRO A 680 -11.03 56.57 -26.48
C PRO A 680 -10.35 56.91 -25.14
N TYR A 681 -9.35 56.14 -24.69
CA TYR A 681 -8.72 56.29 -23.37
C TYR A 681 -7.19 56.15 -23.45
N THR A 682 -6.49 56.78 -22.51
CA THR A 682 -5.03 56.66 -22.32
C THR A 682 -4.67 55.29 -21.72
N MET A 683 -4.50 54.28 -22.56
CA MET A 683 -4.00 52.96 -22.15
C MET A 683 -2.47 52.86 -22.19
N ASN A 684 -1.96 51.87 -21.45
CA ASN A 684 -0.54 51.53 -21.39
C ASN A 684 -0.05 51.05 -22.77
N THR A 685 0.96 51.72 -23.33
CA THR A 685 1.46 51.49 -24.69
C THR A 685 2.20 50.15 -24.88
N THR A 686 2.36 49.35 -23.82
CA THR A 686 2.99 48.03 -23.87
C THR A 686 2.01 46.86 -24.10
N ARG A 687 0.69 47.10 -24.14
CA ARG A 687 -0.32 46.05 -24.38
C ARG A 687 -0.94 46.18 -25.78
N PRO A 688 -1.08 45.09 -26.55
CA PRO A 688 -1.84 45.11 -27.80
C PRO A 688 -3.33 45.33 -27.49
N SER A 689 -4.02 46.05 -28.37
CA SER A 689 -5.46 46.31 -28.24
C SER A 689 -6.18 45.89 -29.51
N ILE A 690 -7.13 44.97 -29.37
CA ILE A 690 -7.91 44.36 -30.44
C ILE A 690 -9.37 44.69 -30.17
N ARG A 691 -10.13 45.11 -31.19
CA ARG A 691 -11.57 45.39 -31.05
C ARG A 691 -12.41 44.13 -31.22
N GLU A 692 -13.57 44.09 -30.59
CA GLU A 692 -14.60 43.08 -30.94
C GLU A 692 -14.85 43.04 -32.45
N GLY A 693 -14.97 41.84 -33.01
CA GLY A 693 -15.12 41.62 -34.45
C GLY A 693 -13.87 41.92 -35.28
N GLN A 694 -12.75 42.32 -34.69
CA GLN A 694 -11.49 42.56 -35.41
C GLN A 694 -10.70 41.26 -35.59
N VAL A 695 -10.10 41.10 -36.78
CA VAL A 695 -9.13 40.04 -37.04
C VAL A 695 -7.79 40.37 -36.38
N PHE A 696 -7.21 39.41 -35.69
CA PHE A 696 -5.91 39.51 -35.06
C PHE A 696 -5.08 38.24 -35.32
N GLU A 697 -3.77 38.37 -35.17
CA GLU A 697 -2.84 37.24 -35.14
C GLU A 697 -2.31 37.07 -33.73
N PHE A 698 -1.98 35.84 -33.35
CA PHE A 698 -1.29 35.53 -32.12
C PHE A 698 -0.28 34.41 -32.35
N ASP A 699 0.89 34.51 -31.74
CA ASP A 699 1.89 33.45 -31.80
C ASP A 699 1.78 32.59 -30.53
N MET A 700 1.74 31.27 -30.70
CA MET A 700 1.63 30.29 -29.63
C MET A 700 2.76 29.26 -29.75
N GLU A 701 3.54 29.05 -28.70
CA GLU A 701 4.50 27.93 -28.64
C GLU A 701 3.80 26.71 -28.02
N VAL A 702 3.82 25.59 -28.74
CA VAL A 702 3.29 24.29 -28.28
C VAL A 702 4.48 23.35 -28.09
N PHE A 703 4.50 22.58 -27.02
CA PHE A 703 5.58 21.64 -26.70
C PHE A 703 5.07 20.19 -26.82
N GLY A 704 5.96 19.20 -26.95
CA GLY A 704 5.60 17.77 -27.01
C GLY A 704 6.18 17.00 -28.19
N ASN A 705 5.77 15.74 -28.34
CA ASN A 705 6.12 14.88 -29.47
C ASN A 705 5.39 15.31 -30.77
N ALA A 706 5.68 14.66 -31.90
CA ALA A 706 5.08 15.02 -33.20
C ALA A 706 3.54 14.95 -33.22
N GLU A 707 2.93 14.13 -32.36
CA GLU A 707 1.49 13.91 -32.28
C GLU A 707 0.78 15.00 -31.46
N VAL A 708 1.32 15.34 -30.28
CA VAL A 708 0.95 16.54 -29.54
C VAL A 708 1.13 17.80 -30.39
N LEU A 709 2.23 17.88 -31.15
CA LEU A 709 2.50 18.98 -32.08
C LEU A 709 1.58 18.97 -33.32
N ALA A 710 0.76 17.94 -33.53
CA ALA A 710 -0.34 17.93 -34.49
C ALA A 710 -1.72 18.24 -33.87
N ALA A 711 -1.85 18.16 -32.53
CA ALA A 711 -3.11 18.31 -31.81
C ALA A 711 -3.77 19.70 -31.96
N PRO A 712 -5.12 19.78 -31.93
CA PRO A 712 -5.84 21.04 -31.81
C PRO A 712 -5.78 21.57 -30.36
N VAL A 713 -5.36 22.82 -30.22
CA VAL A 713 -5.32 23.53 -28.94
C VAL A 713 -6.64 24.28 -28.76
N ASN A 714 -7.26 24.17 -27.59
CA ASN A 714 -8.42 24.97 -27.23
C ASN A 714 -7.95 26.37 -26.84
N ILE A 715 -8.35 27.38 -27.61
CA ILE A 715 -8.05 28.78 -27.32
C ILE A 715 -9.33 29.44 -26.82
N THR A 716 -9.26 30.16 -25.71
CA THR A 716 -10.36 30.97 -25.19
C THR A 716 -9.93 32.41 -24.98
N VAL A 717 -10.89 33.32 -24.99
CA VAL A 717 -10.73 34.70 -24.51
C VAL A 717 -11.82 34.93 -23.47
N ASP A 718 -11.44 35.20 -22.23
CA ASP A 718 -12.37 35.32 -21.09
C ASP A 718 -13.36 34.14 -20.98
N GLY A 719 -12.84 32.92 -21.16
CA GLY A 719 -13.63 31.67 -21.16
C GLY A 719 -14.42 31.38 -22.44
N VAL A 720 -14.58 32.34 -23.36
CA VAL A 720 -15.29 32.13 -24.64
C VAL A 720 -14.37 31.47 -25.66
N PRO A 721 -14.75 30.33 -26.28
CA PRO A 721 -13.93 29.65 -27.30
C PRO A 721 -13.68 30.52 -28.54
N LEU A 722 -12.43 30.51 -29.00
CA LEU A 722 -11.96 31.23 -30.17
C LEU A 722 -11.82 30.28 -31.37
N VAL A 723 -12.41 30.63 -32.50
CA VAL A 723 -12.13 29.96 -33.79
C VAL A 723 -10.92 30.62 -34.43
N TYR A 724 -9.90 29.82 -34.76
CA TYR A 724 -8.65 30.28 -35.34
C TYR A 724 -8.17 29.36 -36.48
N GLU A 725 -7.34 29.90 -37.36
CA GLU A 725 -6.56 29.16 -38.36
C GLU A 725 -5.06 29.24 -38.03
N VAL A 726 -4.30 28.17 -38.26
CA VAL A 726 -2.83 28.22 -38.18
C VAL A 726 -2.31 28.68 -39.54
N THR A 727 -1.61 29.82 -39.57
CA THR A 727 -1.14 30.47 -40.80
C THR A 727 0.33 30.18 -41.09
N GLN A 728 1.15 29.98 -40.06
CA GLN A 728 2.58 29.67 -40.17
C GLN A 728 3.02 28.80 -38.99
N THR A 729 4.11 28.05 -39.17
CA THR A 729 4.65 27.15 -38.16
C THR A 729 6.18 27.12 -38.27
N GLU A 730 6.86 27.33 -37.14
CA GLU A 730 8.32 27.41 -37.04
C GLU A 730 8.84 26.68 -35.79
N THR A 731 10.12 26.36 -35.75
CA THR A 731 10.76 25.75 -34.57
C THR A 731 11.13 26.84 -33.57
N GLY A 732 10.66 26.73 -32.33
CA GLY A 732 10.99 27.64 -31.24
C GLY A 732 12.37 27.34 -30.62
N ASN A 733 13.02 28.38 -30.10
CA ASN A 733 14.32 28.22 -29.41
C ASN A 733 14.20 27.46 -28.07
N GLY A 734 12.98 27.31 -27.53
CA GLY A 734 12.70 26.56 -26.30
C GLY A 734 12.44 25.07 -26.51
N GLY A 735 12.62 24.54 -27.72
CA GLY A 735 12.32 23.15 -28.07
C GLY A 735 10.84 22.90 -28.43
N GLY A 736 9.99 23.94 -28.38
CA GLY A 736 8.61 23.88 -28.86
C GLY A 736 8.47 24.20 -30.35
N MET A 737 7.24 24.11 -30.83
CA MET A 737 6.80 24.53 -32.16
C MET A 737 5.97 25.80 -32.02
N ILE A 738 6.42 26.89 -32.64
CA ILE A 738 5.68 28.15 -32.68
C ILE A 738 4.68 28.08 -33.83
N ARG A 739 3.39 28.16 -33.50
CA ARG A 739 2.27 28.34 -34.44
C ARG A 739 1.85 29.81 -34.44
N THR A 740 1.93 30.47 -35.60
CA THR A 740 1.26 31.76 -35.79
C THR A 740 -0.18 31.48 -36.19
N CYS A 741 -1.11 31.87 -35.32
CA CYS A 741 -2.53 31.67 -35.46
C CYS A 741 -3.23 32.99 -35.83
N ARG A 742 -4.33 32.91 -36.58
CA ARG A 742 -5.15 34.06 -36.95
C ARG A 742 -6.60 33.80 -36.57
N ALA A 743 -7.25 34.79 -35.97
CA ALA A 743 -8.60 34.65 -35.44
C ALA A 743 -9.39 35.97 -35.52
N THR A 744 -10.70 35.90 -35.35
CA THR A 744 -11.57 37.06 -35.17
C THR A 744 -12.01 37.12 -33.72
N LEU A 745 -11.83 38.27 -33.05
CA LEU A 745 -12.28 38.42 -31.66
C LEU A 745 -13.82 38.40 -31.60
N PRO A 746 -14.45 37.56 -30.75
CA PRO A 746 -15.91 37.55 -30.58
C PRO A 746 -16.47 38.89 -30.08
N THR A 747 -17.77 39.09 -30.24
CA THR A 747 -18.51 40.26 -29.72
C THR A 747 -19.08 40.01 -28.33
N GLY A 748 -19.13 41.03 -27.48
CA GLY A 748 -19.57 40.93 -26.09
C GLY A 748 -18.47 40.56 -25.09
N LEU A 749 -17.21 40.93 -25.36
CA LEU A 749 -16.04 40.61 -24.54
C LEU A 749 -15.44 41.87 -23.89
N GLY A 750 -15.12 41.77 -22.60
CA GLY A 750 -14.47 42.85 -21.84
C GLY A 750 -12.94 42.90 -22.01
N GLU A 751 -12.26 43.53 -21.05
CA GLU A 751 -10.83 43.30 -20.86
C GLU A 751 -10.62 41.86 -20.36
N GLY A 752 -10.02 40.99 -21.17
CA GLY A 752 -9.85 39.57 -20.87
C GLY A 752 -8.51 39.01 -21.34
N ALA A 753 -8.09 37.89 -20.75
CA ALA A 753 -6.88 37.16 -21.14
C ALA A 753 -7.17 36.18 -22.29
N ILE A 754 -6.21 36.02 -23.20
CA ILE A 754 -6.18 34.90 -24.15
C ILE A 754 -5.52 33.72 -23.44
N VAL A 755 -6.21 32.58 -23.37
CA VAL A 755 -5.72 31.36 -22.72
C VAL A 755 -5.68 30.23 -23.74
N ALA A 756 -4.57 29.49 -23.75
CA ALA A 756 -4.42 28.27 -24.52
C ALA A 756 -4.45 27.05 -23.58
N ARG A 757 -5.20 26.01 -23.94
CA ARG A 757 -5.22 24.72 -23.25
C ARG A 757 -5.08 23.60 -24.27
N LEU A 758 -4.12 22.72 -24.06
CA LEU A 758 -3.96 21.54 -24.91
C LEU A 758 -5.17 20.61 -24.72
N THR A 759 -5.73 20.07 -25.80
CA THR A 759 -6.63 18.91 -25.67
C THR A 759 -5.72 17.71 -25.44
N VAL A 760 -5.90 16.96 -24.34
CA VAL A 760 -5.05 15.80 -24.04
C VAL A 760 -5.05 14.84 -25.23
N VAL A 761 -3.87 14.64 -25.81
CA VAL A 761 -3.59 13.62 -26.82
C VAL A 761 -2.61 12.65 -26.19
N THR A 762 -2.86 11.37 -26.45
CA THR A 762 -2.09 10.18 -26.04
C THR A 762 -0.58 10.42 -26.08
N SER A 763 0.10 10.14 -24.97
CA SER A 763 1.52 10.48 -24.79
C SER A 763 2.45 9.31 -25.13
N GLU A 764 3.44 9.55 -26.00
CA GLU A 764 4.60 8.65 -26.13
C GLU A 764 5.49 8.67 -24.88
N PRO A 765 6.29 7.62 -24.64
CA PRO A 765 6.90 7.38 -23.34
C PRO A 765 8.14 8.24 -23.00
N PHE A 766 8.00 9.20 -22.07
CA PHE A 766 9.11 9.75 -21.27
C PHE A 766 9.39 8.97 -19.98
N TYR A 767 10.47 8.18 -19.94
CA TYR A 767 10.89 7.48 -18.72
C TYR A 767 10.88 8.40 -17.48
N ILE A 768 9.96 8.16 -16.54
CA ILE A 768 10.21 8.58 -15.16
C ILE A 768 11.40 7.77 -14.69
N ASP A 769 12.55 8.43 -14.74
CA ASP A 769 13.75 7.95 -14.12
C ASP A 769 13.50 7.91 -12.61
N VAL A 770 13.29 6.70 -12.10
CA VAL A 770 13.13 6.39 -10.68
C VAL A 770 14.36 6.81 -9.86
N GLN A 771 15.50 7.09 -10.49
CA GLN A 771 16.65 7.73 -9.85
C GLN A 771 16.42 9.22 -9.52
N ASN A 772 15.37 9.85 -10.05
CA ASN A 772 15.15 11.31 -10.01
C ASN A 772 13.97 11.79 -9.14
N LYS A 773 13.32 10.94 -8.33
CA LYS A 773 12.26 11.39 -7.40
C LYS A 773 12.72 12.38 -6.32
N GLY A 774 11.89 13.37 -5.98
CA GLY A 774 12.21 14.50 -5.11
C GLY A 774 12.67 15.76 -5.86
N LEU A 775 13.00 16.81 -5.10
CA LEU A 775 13.35 18.15 -5.58
C LEU A 775 14.86 18.38 -5.53
N ILE A 776 15.42 19.15 -6.46
CA ILE A 776 16.78 19.69 -6.32
C ILE A 776 16.68 21.03 -5.60
N ALA A 777 17.30 21.08 -4.42
CA ALA A 777 17.38 22.23 -3.55
C ALA A 777 18.74 22.93 -3.67
N TYR A 778 18.72 24.24 -3.90
CA TYR A 778 19.88 25.12 -3.78
C TYR A 778 19.84 25.77 -2.41
N LEU A 779 20.86 25.52 -1.59
CA LEU A 779 20.97 26.03 -0.22
C LEU A 779 21.86 27.28 -0.19
N TYR A 780 21.44 28.31 0.57
CA TYR A 780 22.14 29.59 0.69
C TYR A 780 22.29 29.99 2.16
N ASP A 781 23.52 30.05 2.67
CA ASP A 781 23.86 30.66 3.98
C ASP A 781 23.85 32.19 3.84
N LEU A 782 22.94 32.88 4.51
CA LEU A 782 22.75 34.33 4.35
C LEU A 782 23.56 35.10 5.42
N PRO A 783 24.63 35.83 5.04
CA PRO A 783 25.63 36.37 5.97
C PRO A 783 25.17 37.58 6.81
N ASN A 784 23.90 37.98 6.74
CA ASN A 784 23.39 39.20 7.36
C ASN A 784 22.12 38.94 8.21
N PRO A 785 22.25 38.30 9.40
CA PRO A 785 21.12 37.99 10.26
C PRO A 785 20.31 39.22 10.66
N GLY A 786 18.99 39.17 10.47
CA GLY A 786 18.07 40.28 10.69
C GLY A 786 18.09 41.35 9.58
N GLY A 787 18.85 41.14 8.50
CA GLY A 787 18.99 42.07 7.39
C GLY A 787 17.96 41.92 6.26
N TYR A 788 17.21 40.82 6.26
CA TYR A 788 16.27 40.47 5.19
C TYR A 788 14.83 40.73 5.63
N GLY A 789 14.20 41.77 5.07
CA GLY A 789 12.79 42.09 5.32
C GLY A 789 11.81 41.42 4.34
N LYS A 790 12.33 40.70 3.36
CA LYS A 790 11.61 39.96 2.33
C LYS A 790 12.54 38.95 1.64
N MET A 791 11.97 38.05 0.84
CA MET A 791 12.68 37.08 0.00
C MET A 791 13.84 37.75 -0.77
N PRO A 792 15.10 37.31 -0.59
CA PRO A 792 16.20 37.80 -1.39
C PRO A 792 16.06 37.30 -2.83
N ASP A 793 16.50 38.11 -3.80
CA ASP A 793 16.68 37.62 -5.17
C ASP A 793 17.83 36.60 -5.17
N PRO A 794 17.59 35.33 -5.53
CA PRO A 794 18.62 34.32 -5.49
C PRO A 794 19.51 34.31 -6.73
N GLU A 795 19.16 34.96 -7.85
CA GLU A 795 20.00 34.99 -9.06
C GLU A 795 21.46 35.46 -8.76
N PRO A 796 21.70 36.57 -8.02
CA PRO A 796 23.04 37.00 -7.65
C PRO A 796 23.70 36.23 -6.49
N LEU A 797 23.00 35.28 -5.83
CA LEU A 797 23.53 34.61 -4.63
C LEU A 797 24.45 33.44 -4.97
N THR A 798 25.54 33.34 -4.20
CA THR A 798 26.45 32.19 -4.22
C THR A 798 25.78 30.99 -3.55
N CYS A 799 25.63 29.88 -4.28
CA CYS A 799 25.07 28.66 -3.71
C CYS A 799 26.10 27.95 -2.81
N PHE A 800 25.69 27.58 -1.60
CA PHE A 800 26.52 26.86 -0.64
C PHE A 800 26.61 25.37 -1.02
N GLU A 801 25.46 24.71 -1.15
CA GLU A 801 25.33 23.28 -1.51
C GLU A 801 24.10 23.09 -2.41
N VAL A 802 24.23 22.19 -3.40
CA VAL A 802 23.10 21.68 -4.19
C VAL A 802 22.78 20.28 -3.68
N ARG A 803 21.55 20.04 -3.24
CA ARG A 803 21.13 18.80 -2.58
C ARG A 803 19.81 18.29 -3.12
N LYS A 804 19.64 16.98 -3.19
CA LYS A 804 18.34 16.34 -3.48
C LYS A 804 17.52 16.22 -2.19
N MET A 805 16.30 16.77 -2.15
CA MET A 805 15.40 16.77 -0.99
C MET A 805 14.06 16.10 -1.37
N PRO A 806 13.52 15.16 -0.57
CA PRO A 806 12.41 14.31 -1.02
C PRO A 806 11.02 14.98 -0.94
N TRP A 807 10.87 16.07 -0.19
CA TRP A 807 9.59 16.76 0.07
C TRP A 807 9.83 18.14 0.70
N VAL A 808 8.74 18.88 0.96
CA VAL A 808 8.75 20.12 1.75
C VAL A 808 7.87 19.96 2.99
N ASN A 809 8.44 19.34 4.02
CA ASN A 809 7.81 19.12 5.32
C ASN A 809 8.85 19.26 6.44
N TYR A 810 9.08 20.50 6.86
CA TYR A 810 10.09 20.88 7.84
C TYR A 810 9.42 21.63 9.01
N GLU A 811 9.26 20.94 10.14
CA GLU A 811 8.58 21.41 11.35
C GLU A 811 9.52 22.13 12.35
N ASN A 812 10.82 22.23 12.06
CA ASN A 812 11.87 22.91 12.85
C ASN A 812 13.22 22.85 12.12
N ALA A 813 14.17 23.76 12.46
CA ALA A 813 15.55 23.77 11.94
C ALA A 813 16.22 22.40 11.78
N ASN A 814 16.11 21.52 12.78
CA ASN A 814 16.83 20.24 12.78
C ASN A 814 16.40 19.32 11.61
N GLN A 815 15.17 19.48 11.10
CA GLN A 815 14.67 18.68 9.99
C GLN A 815 15.23 19.12 8.62
N PHE A 816 15.63 20.38 8.46
CA PHE A 816 16.29 20.85 7.23
C PHE A 816 17.70 20.25 7.06
N ASN A 817 18.37 19.91 8.18
CA ASN A 817 19.70 19.30 8.21
C ASN A 817 20.75 20.08 7.38
N LEU A 818 20.75 21.41 7.52
CA LEU A 818 21.60 22.30 6.72
C LEU A 818 23.10 22.12 7.05
N PRO A 819 24.00 22.35 6.08
CA PRO A 819 25.46 22.25 6.30
C PRO A 819 26.05 23.47 7.04
N PHE A 820 25.20 24.41 7.46
CA PHE A 820 25.49 25.64 8.19
C PHE A 820 24.37 25.90 9.22
N PRO A 821 24.56 26.80 10.21
CA PRO A 821 23.52 27.12 11.20
C PRO A 821 22.22 27.59 10.53
N ALA A 822 21.10 26.98 10.89
CA ALA A 822 19.77 27.29 10.35
C ALA A 822 19.18 28.56 11.00
N GLU A 823 19.94 29.66 11.01
CA GLU A 823 19.55 30.92 11.68
C GLU A 823 19.14 32.01 10.67
N THR A 824 19.75 32.04 9.48
CA THR A 824 19.38 32.97 8.40
C THR A 824 19.80 32.33 7.08
N PHE A 825 18.84 31.88 6.29
CA PHE A 825 19.12 31.10 5.09
C PHE A 825 18.04 31.25 4.02
N ALA A 826 18.32 30.81 2.80
CA ALA A 826 17.30 30.59 1.80
C ALA A 826 17.44 29.20 1.16
N ILE A 827 16.33 28.68 0.66
CA ILE A 827 16.28 27.45 -0.15
C ILE A 827 15.47 27.74 -1.41
N GLU A 828 16.04 27.41 -2.57
CA GLU A 828 15.25 27.26 -3.80
C GLU A 828 15.10 25.78 -4.12
N TRP A 829 13.89 25.25 -4.10
CA TRP A 829 13.58 23.95 -4.68
C TRP A 829 13.12 24.12 -6.13
N PHE A 830 13.60 23.23 -6.97
CA PHE A 830 13.11 23.01 -8.31
C PHE A 830 12.77 21.52 -8.46
N GLY A 831 11.96 21.19 -9.46
CA GLY A 831 11.63 19.82 -9.85
C GLY A 831 10.28 19.81 -10.55
N ALA A 832 9.48 18.80 -10.25
CA ALA A 832 8.13 18.66 -10.74
C ALA A 832 7.18 18.05 -9.69
N LEU A 833 5.91 18.40 -9.78
CA LEU A 833 4.83 17.94 -8.92
C LEU A 833 3.87 17.05 -9.72
N MET A 834 3.60 15.84 -9.22
CA MET A 834 2.71 14.86 -9.82
C MET A 834 1.29 14.98 -9.26
N ILE A 835 0.37 15.30 -10.15
CA ILE A 835 -1.08 15.30 -9.95
C ILE A 835 -1.62 13.95 -10.45
N GLU A 836 -2.41 13.28 -9.61
CA GLU A 836 -2.83 11.89 -9.84
C GLU A 836 -4.31 11.76 -10.23
N THR A 837 -5.10 12.79 -9.90
CA THR A 837 -6.55 12.88 -10.11
C THR A 837 -6.89 14.28 -10.62
N GLU A 838 -7.81 14.39 -11.58
CA GLU A 838 -8.31 15.67 -12.08
C GLU A 838 -9.09 16.44 -11.01
N GLY A 839 -8.89 17.76 -10.91
CA GLY A 839 -9.72 18.61 -10.06
C GLY A 839 -9.15 20.00 -9.81
N ASP A 840 -9.90 20.78 -9.03
CA ASP A 840 -9.45 22.04 -8.45
C ASP A 840 -8.54 21.76 -7.24
N TYR A 841 -7.27 22.13 -7.32
CA TYR A 841 -6.29 22.03 -6.24
C TYR A 841 -6.04 23.40 -5.60
N ARG A 842 -5.75 23.42 -4.30
CA ARG A 842 -5.39 24.62 -3.56
C ARG A 842 -4.19 24.34 -2.67
N PHE A 843 -3.15 25.16 -2.82
CA PHE A 843 -1.91 25.02 -2.08
C PHE A 843 -1.96 25.85 -0.79
N THR A 844 -1.49 25.26 0.32
CA THR A 844 -1.28 25.98 1.58
C THR A 844 0.14 25.71 2.07
N CYS A 845 0.85 26.76 2.47
CA CYS A 845 2.18 26.64 3.07
C CYS A 845 2.15 27.26 4.46
N ARG A 846 2.75 26.56 5.42
CA ARG A 846 3.03 27.07 6.76
C ARG A 846 4.51 27.39 6.86
N SER A 847 4.85 28.65 7.10
CA SER A 847 6.24 29.12 7.23
C SER A 847 6.41 30.22 8.27
N ASP A 848 7.60 30.32 8.88
CA ASP A 848 7.92 31.37 9.86
C ASP A 848 8.18 32.70 9.17
N ASP A 849 9.06 32.69 8.18
CA ASP A 849 9.29 33.76 7.21
C ASP A 849 8.81 33.36 5.79
N GLY A 850 9.26 34.10 4.77
CA GLY A 850 8.55 34.20 3.50
C GLY A 850 8.70 33.03 2.54
N ILE A 851 7.65 32.86 1.73
CA ILE A 851 7.47 31.74 0.81
C ILE A 851 6.90 32.17 -0.54
N LEU A 852 7.36 31.53 -1.62
CA LEU A 852 6.80 31.62 -2.97
C LEU A 852 6.72 30.20 -3.58
N VAL A 853 5.62 29.85 -4.24
CA VAL A 853 5.42 28.55 -4.91
C VAL A 853 4.88 28.77 -6.32
N TRP A 854 5.46 28.07 -7.31
CA TRP A 854 5.03 28.10 -8.70
C TRP A 854 4.77 26.69 -9.25
N LEU A 855 3.78 26.61 -10.15
CA LEU A 855 3.51 25.46 -11.01
C LEU A 855 3.44 25.91 -12.48
N ASP A 856 4.27 25.31 -13.34
CA ASP A 856 4.44 25.72 -14.75
C ASP A 856 4.63 27.23 -14.92
N ASP A 857 5.57 27.79 -14.16
CA ASP A 857 5.88 29.22 -14.07
C ASP A 857 4.72 30.12 -13.54
N ASN A 858 3.53 29.57 -13.24
CA ASN A 858 2.43 30.30 -12.61
C ASN A 858 2.63 30.36 -11.10
N LEU A 859 2.62 31.56 -10.51
CA LEU A 859 2.73 31.77 -9.07
C LEU A 859 1.41 31.38 -8.39
N VAL A 860 1.38 30.24 -7.69
CA VAL A 860 0.17 29.68 -7.04
C VAL A 860 0.04 30.07 -5.57
N LEU A 861 1.16 30.44 -4.92
CA LEU A 861 1.18 30.88 -3.53
C LEU A 861 2.28 31.92 -3.32
N ALA A 862 1.97 33.03 -2.66
CA ALA A 862 2.94 34.07 -2.34
C ALA A 862 2.73 34.71 -0.97
N ASP A 863 3.81 34.75 -0.17
CA ASP A 863 3.92 35.43 1.10
C ASP A 863 5.40 35.83 1.31
N ASP A 864 5.90 36.82 0.57
CA ASP A 864 7.36 37.06 0.42
C ASP A 864 8.00 37.94 1.51
N ASN A 865 7.24 38.39 2.50
CA ASN A 865 7.67 39.34 3.55
C ASN A 865 8.12 38.64 4.84
N LEU A 866 8.82 39.38 5.71
CA LEU A 866 9.11 38.91 7.08
C LEU A 866 7.83 38.75 7.92
N HIS A 867 7.67 37.66 8.67
CA HIS A 867 6.56 37.44 9.59
C HIS A 867 6.92 36.54 10.80
N TYR A 868 5.91 35.93 11.41
CA TYR A 868 6.02 34.81 12.35
C TYR A 868 5.18 33.68 11.77
N GLN A 869 5.39 32.46 12.26
CA GLN A 869 4.77 31.21 11.83
C GLN A 869 3.27 31.38 11.59
N ARG A 870 2.92 31.34 10.30
CA ARG A 870 1.53 31.45 9.83
C ARG A 870 1.31 30.56 8.62
N GLU A 871 0.04 30.40 8.29
CA GLU A 871 -0.38 29.70 7.08
C GLU A 871 -0.75 30.72 6.00
N LYS A 872 -0.24 30.50 4.79
CA LYS A 872 -0.70 31.16 3.58
C LYS A 872 -1.35 30.13 2.67
N THR A 873 -2.60 30.38 2.29
CA THR A 873 -3.34 29.60 1.29
C THR A 873 -3.41 30.38 -0.02
N GLY A 874 -3.18 29.70 -1.14
CA GLY A 874 -3.33 30.23 -2.49
C GLY A 874 -4.77 30.18 -3.01
N ASP A 875 -4.96 30.59 -4.26
CA ASP A 875 -6.23 30.41 -4.97
C ASP A 875 -6.41 28.96 -5.46
N TRP A 876 -7.62 28.61 -5.90
CA TRP A 876 -7.88 27.33 -6.55
C TRP A 876 -7.30 27.31 -7.97
N VAL A 877 -6.64 26.21 -8.32
CA VAL A 877 -6.02 25.95 -9.62
C VAL A 877 -6.50 24.59 -10.12
N HIS A 878 -7.25 24.59 -11.22
CA HIS A 878 -7.69 23.36 -11.87
C HIS A 878 -6.50 22.65 -12.56
N LEU A 879 -6.24 21.40 -12.17
CA LEU A 879 -5.15 20.56 -12.66
C LEU A 879 -5.68 19.20 -13.12
N VAL A 880 -5.22 18.75 -14.29
CA VAL A 880 -5.44 17.39 -14.80
C VAL A 880 -4.31 16.44 -14.33
N PRO A 881 -4.49 15.10 -14.35
CA PRO A 881 -3.43 14.15 -14.05
C PRO A 881 -2.19 14.41 -14.92
N GLY A 882 -1.02 14.53 -14.31
CA GLY A 882 0.17 15.05 -14.99
C GLY A 882 1.33 15.38 -14.05
N VAL A 883 2.48 15.70 -14.65
CA VAL A 883 3.70 16.15 -13.97
C VAL A 883 3.94 17.61 -14.35
N TYR A 884 3.86 18.51 -13.38
CA TYR A 884 3.92 19.96 -13.56
C TYR A 884 5.25 20.51 -13.07
N ASN A 885 5.86 21.47 -13.77
CA ASN A 885 7.13 22.07 -13.33
C ASN A 885 6.93 22.76 -11.97
N PHE A 886 7.65 22.30 -10.95
CA PHE A 886 7.54 22.79 -9.59
C PHE A 886 8.74 23.65 -9.24
N ARG A 887 8.47 24.85 -8.73
CA ARG A 887 9.48 25.70 -8.10
C ARG A 887 8.94 26.23 -6.78
N MET A 888 9.81 26.29 -5.78
CA MET A 888 9.48 26.87 -4.48
C MET A 888 10.69 27.62 -3.94
N GLN A 889 10.45 28.76 -3.33
CA GLN A 889 11.47 29.55 -2.64
C GLN A 889 11.01 29.77 -1.21
N PHE A 890 11.91 29.52 -0.25
CA PHE A 890 11.74 29.81 1.16
C PHE A 890 12.93 30.65 1.62
N PHE A 891 12.70 31.65 2.46
CA PHE A 891 13.75 32.27 3.25
C PHE A 891 13.39 32.24 4.73
N GLU A 892 14.44 32.16 5.53
CA GLU A 892 14.39 32.21 6.98
C GLU A 892 15.31 33.34 7.47
N ASN A 893 14.86 34.11 8.46
CA ASN A 893 15.61 35.21 9.02
C ASN A 893 15.32 35.36 10.52
N ASN A 894 15.99 34.49 11.28
CA ASN A 894 16.07 34.30 12.75
C ASN A 894 15.27 33.07 13.23
N VAL A 895 15.19 32.89 14.56
CA VAL A 895 14.69 31.65 15.20
C VAL A 895 13.22 31.28 14.95
N HIS A 896 12.97 29.96 14.86
CA HIS A 896 11.67 29.22 14.78
C HIS A 896 11.27 28.69 13.39
N GLU A 897 12.23 28.04 12.76
CA GLU A 897 12.30 27.77 11.33
C GLU A 897 11.33 26.67 10.90
N VAL A 898 10.30 27.03 10.14
CA VAL A 898 9.25 26.11 9.67
C VAL A 898 8.99 26.32 8.18
N CYS A 899 8.83 25.23 7.43
CA CYS A 899 8.39 25.25 6.04
C CYS A 899 7.69 23.92 5.70
N VAL A 900 6.34 23.93 5.71
CA VAL A 900 5.50 22.76 5.41
C VAL A 900 4.53 23.10 4.29
N LEU A 901 4.62 22.37 3.17
CA LEU A 901 3.73 22.52 2.02
C LEU A 901 2.63 21.44 2.03
N GLU A 902 1.40 21.91 1.89
CA GLU A 902 0.17 21.14 1.90
C GLU A 902 -0.69 21.48 0.68
N TRP A 903 -1.63 20.60 0.37
CA TRP A 903 -2.71 20.89 -0.56
C TRP A 903 -4.06 20.44 -0.01
N ASP A 904 -5.14 20.95 -0.58
CA ASP A 904 -6.47 20.36 -0.57
C ASP A 904 -7.06 20.40 -1.98
N ALA A 905 -7.93 19.45 -2.34
CA ALA A 905 -8.47 19.37 -3.71
C ALA A 905 -9.94 18.95 -3.74
N ARG A 906 -10.63 19.29 -4.82
CA ARG A 906 -12.02 18.90 -5.09
C ARG A 906 -12.20 18.49 -6.55
N THR A 907 -12.99 17.47 -6.81
CA THR A 907 -13.33 17.06 -8.19
C THR A 907 -14.49 17.88 -8.74
N ASP A 908 -14.40 18.30 -10.00
CA ASP A 908 -15.43 19.09 -10.69
C ASP A 908 -16.65 18.23 -11.06
N LYS A 909 -17.54 18.02 -10.08
CA LYS A 909 -18.89 17.49 -10.31
C LYS A 909 -19.92 18.60 -10.08
N ALA A 910 -20.87 18.74 -11.01
CA ALA A 910 -21.87 19.81 -11.02
C ALA A 910 -22.99 19.65 -9.96
N ASP A 911 -22.94 18.55 -9.21
CA ASP A 911 -23.95 18.06 -8.28
C ASP A 911 -23.26 17.76 -6.93
N ASP A 912 -24.05 17.59 -5.85
CA ASP A 912 -23.66 17.58 -4.42
C ASP A 912 -22.78 16.38 -3.96
N GLN A 913 -21.92 15.85 -4.85
CA GLN A 913 -21.02 14.71 -4.68
C GLN A 913 -19.57 15.01 -5.12
N SER A 914 -19.08 16.24 -4.93
CA SER A 914 -17.65 16.55 -5.13
C SER A 914 -16.82 15.71 -4.16
N GLU A 915 -15.89 14.88 -4.67
CA GLU A 915 -14.93 14.23 -3.80
C GLU A 915 -13.92 15.27 -3.30
N PHE A 916 -13.76 15.35 -1.98
CA PHE A 916 -12.86 16.31 -1.34
C PHE A 916 -11.62 15.60 -0.82
N ILE A 917 -10.48 15.83 -1.47
CA ILE A 917 -9.18 15.46 -0.94
C ILE A 917 -8.90 16.39 0.24
N GLN A 918 -9.00 15.83 1.46
CA GLN A 918 -8.77 16.58 2.69
C GLN A 918 -7.37 17.21 2.72
N ARG A 919 -7.28 18.37 3.37
CA ARG A 919 -6.01 19.11 3.48
C ARG A 919 -4.94 18.26 4.16
N GLY A 920 -3.76 18.19 3.56
CA GLY A 920 -2.60 17.54 4.16
C GLY A 920 -1.29 17.80 3.41
N VAL A 921 -0.19 17.43 4.06
CA VAL A 921 1.18 17.53 3.54
C VAL A 921 1.32 16.82 2.20
N ILE A 922 1.93 17.50 1.24
CA ILE A 922 2.25 16.89 -0.07
C ILE A 922 3.33 15.83 0.15
N GLY A 923 2.94 14.55 0.07
CA GLY A 923 3.82 13.42 0.32
C GLY A 923 4.97 13.32 -0.69
N LYS A 924 6.14 12.82 -0.24
CA LYS A 924 7.38 12.64 -1.04
C LYS A 924 7.13 12.10 -2.46
N ARG A 925 6.21 11.13 -2.57
CA ARG A 925 5.80 10.45 -3.81
C ARG A 925 5.34 11.39 -4.94
N HIS A 926 4.82 12.57 -4.61
CA HIS A 926 4.38 13.55 -5.59
C HIS A 926 5.51 14.39 -6.17
N PHE A 927 6.70 14.42 -5.56
CA PHE A 927 7.81 15.21 -6.06
C PHE A 927 8.73 14.36 -6.92
N THR A 928 9.12 14.89 -8.07
CA THR A 928 10.11 14.28 -8.97
C THR A 928 10.97 15.35 -9.64
N TRP A 929 11.95 14.94 -10.43
CA TRP A 929 12.77 15.82 -11.25
C TRP A 929 12.68 15.40 -12.72
N ASP A 930 12.21 16.32 -13.58
CA ASP A 930 12.32 16.23 -15.04
C ASP A 930 13.45 17.17 -15.53
N GLN A 931 14.13 16.84 -16.62
CA GLN A 931 15.21 17.63 -17.24
C GLN A 931 14.72 18.96 -17.85
N HIS A 932 13.44 19.29 -17.69
CA HIS A 932 12.80 20.51 -18.15
C HIS A 932 12.19 21.29 -16.97
N PRO A 933 12.35 22.63 -16.90
CA PRO A 933 13.40 23.42 -17.55
C PRO A 933 14.79 23.09 -16.98
N ALA A 934 15.85 23.56 -17.66
CA ALA A 934 17.21 23.35 -17.19
C ALA A 934 17.44 23.97 -15.79
N LEU A 935 18.11 23.20 -14.92
CA LEU A 935 18.60 23.67 -13.62
C LEU A 935 19.36 25.01 -13.75
N PRO A 936 19.21 25.93 -12.78
CA PRO A 936 20.09 27.09 -12.67
C PRO A 936 21.56 26.67 -12.74
N GLN A 937 22.39 27.38 -13.52
CA GLN A 937 23.83 27.09 -13.61
C GLN A 937 24.58 27.59 -12.37
N LYS A 938 24.28 27.00 -11.21
CA LYS A 938 24.93 27.22 -9.93
C LYS A 938 25.55 25.91 -9.46
N VAL A 939 26.71 26.00 -8.82
CA VAL A 939 27.40 24.86 -8.19
C VAL A 939 27.51 25.10 -6.70
N GLY A 940 27.50 24.04 -5.90
CA GLY A 940 27.79 24.14 -4.47
C GLY A 940 29.23 24.58 -4.26
N THR A 941 29.44 25.72 -3.60
CA THR A 941 30.76 26.32 -3.39
C THR A 941 31.30 26.15 -1.96
N GLY A 942 30.45 25.76 -1.01
CA GLY A 942 30.77 25.79 0.43
C GLY A 942 30.97 27.20 1.00
N LYS A 943 30.55 28.25 0.27
CA LYS A 943 30.66 29.66 0.66
C LYS A 943 29.29 30.26 0.98
N ARG A 944 29.30 31.32 1.79
CA ARG A 944 28.11 32.13 2.07
C ARG A 944 27.57 32.78 0.81
N ALA A 945 26.32 33.24 0.85
CA ALA A 945 25.61 33.79 -0.30
C ALA A 945 26.27 35.04 -0.92
N ASP A 946 27.10 35.77 -0.17
CA ASP A 946 27.93 36.91 -0.65
C ASP A 946 29.32 36.50 -1.19
N GLY A 947 29.66 35.21 -1.17
CA GLY A 947 30.95 34.66 -1.59
C GLY A 947 32.03 34.62 -0.49
N SER A 948 31.72 35.04 0.74
CA SER A 948 32.61 34.90 1.90
C SER A 948 32.73 33.43 2.34
N ASP A 949 33.85 33.10 3.00
CA ASP A 949 34.05 31.78 3.60
C ASP A 949 33.27 31.68 4.92
N PRO A 950 32.67 30.52 5.25
CA PRO A 950 32.08 30.31 6.57
C PRO A 950 33.17 30.30 7.67
N GLU A 951 32.91 31.00 8.77
CA GLU A 951 33.82 31.10 9.94
C GLU A 951 33.79 29.84 10.84
#